data_AF-A0A7Y2B9W9-F1
#
_entry.id   AF-A0A7Y2B9W9-F1
#
_cell.length_a   1.000
_cell.length_b   1.000
_cell.length_c   1.000
_cell.angle_alpha   90.00
_cell.angle_beta   90.00
_cell.angle_gamma   90.00
#
_symmetry.space_group_name_H-M   'P 1'
#
loop_
_entity.id
_entity.type
_entity.pdbx_description
1 polymer ?
#
loop_
_entity_poly.entity_id
_entity_poly.type
_entity_poly.pdbx_seq_one_letter_code
_entity_poly.pdbx_strand_id
1 'polypeptide(L)'
;MRSLIFITFNLFAICTFGQVQSGYFDFEWNEKLGSLVLEIEKSKIGERFLYASGLTSGIGSNDIGLDRGQLGSQNVVSFYRSGDKILLIADNLEFRAESDNIEEKKSVDEAFAKSVIWGFKIINEDDSKIKIKLNDFLLRDAHNVAQTLAKKDQGSYKVDKNLSGIYKEGLLNFPNNSEFEALITFKGVAKGNHIKSVTPMPNQVSVRQHHSFIKLPDDNFKPRVFSPECGFIKMSYYDYATPIEKQLEKKFIIKHRLEKRNPNAQKSEPIDPIIYYLDRGCPEPVKSALLDGAAWWNEAFEAAGFINAFRVEVMPDDMHPLDVRYNVIQWVHRSTRGWSYGGSIKDPRTGEILKGHVSLGSLRVRQDYLIAQGIVSSFNDNFEDPRLMELALARLRQLSAHEVGHTIGLTHNFASSYNDRASVMDYPHPLVQLTKDGNLDFSISYDVGIGEWDKRAIIYGYSSVPNNISEQEYLDELIEENHKNGLKFITDQDARPIGGLHPYAHLWDNGKDPVSELNRMGELRTFALNRMGTNSIPDGVPYSEIEKVLVPVYLMHRYQIEAVSKIIGGIDFSYQVKGSGENQPYQWVDEEKQKEALGAILNTMSVKALQLPESLVALIPPPAYGYSRDRESFKGYTGSLLDPLAIAEALANHSMQFLMDPQRLSRIYLNRNEDWNLHNYFEVIRNSIDRQLKINIQYGVMLEKVFFFQLIKLVNNSKTNKQVSASALGQLAEFKLKTNIEELSESDRIIYADHRLYLSNWLANYKNEGSSLTLPTIMQMPPGSPIGCH
;
A
#
# COMPACT_ATOMS: atom_id res chain seq x y z
N MET A 1 -66.57 57.52 -18.01
CA MET A 1 -65.36 57.43 -18.87
C MET A 1 -64.19 57.02 -17.98
N ARG A 2 -63.63 55.84 -18.24
CA ARG A 2 -62.42 55.32 -17.55
C ARG A 2 -61.20 55.97 -18.20
N SER A 3 -60.28 56.52 -17.42
CA SER A 3 -58.97 56.95 -17.89
C SER A 3 -57.90 56.35 -16.99
N LEU A 4 -57.09 55.49 -17.61
CA LEU A 4 -55.95 54.78 -17.05
C LEU A 4 -54.83 55.76 -16.68
N ILE A 5 -54.27 55.59 -15.47
CA ILE A 5 -52.95 56.12 -15.10
C ILE A 5 -51.97 54.95 -15.22
N PHE A 6 -51.02 55.07 -16.15
CA PHE A 6 -49.88 54.18 -16.29
C PHE A 6 -48.86 54.51 -15.17
N ILE A 7 -48.58 53.55 -14.29
CA ILE A 7 -47.47 53.60 -13.34
C ILE A 7 -46.35 52.74 -13.93
N THR A 8 -45.24 53.39 -14.32
CA THR A 8 -43.99 52.76 -14.70
C THR A 8 -43.25 52.29 -13.44
N PHE A 9 -43.16 50.98 -13.24
CA PHE A 9 -42.25 50.37 -12.27
C PHE A 9 -40.83 50.33 -12.86
N ASN A 10 -39.92 51.17 -12.33
CA ASN A 10 -38.49 50.99 -12.53
C ASN A 10 -38.00 49.87 -11.60
N LEU A 11 -37.70 48.70 -12.17
CA LEU A 11 -36.95 47.64 -11.48
C LEU A 11 -35.47 48.08 -11.42
N PHE A 12 -35.02 48.55 -10.25
CA PHE A 12 -33.58 48.61 -9.96
C PHE A 12 -33.08 47.19 -9.73
N ALA A 13 -32.45 46.60 -10.75
CA ALA A 13 -31.64 45.41 -10.57
C ALA A 13 -30.44 45.77 -9.68
N ILE A 14 -30.45 45.29 -8.44
CA ILE A 14 -29.31 45.37 -7.55
C ILE A 14 -28.27 44.36 -8.06
N CYS A 15 -27.41 44.79 -8.99
CA CYS A 15 -26.22 44.04 -9.35
C CYS A 15 -25.23 44.11 -8.17
N THR A 16 -25.29 43.14 -7.27
CA THR A 16 -24.16 42.85 -6.38
C THR A 16 -23.13 42.07 -7.18
N PHE A 17 -22.09 42.75 -7.66
CA PHE A 17 -20.94 42.08 -8.26
C PHE A 17 -20.05 41.52 -7.16
N GLY A 18 -19.74 40.22 -7.23
CA GLY A 18 -18.62 39.63 -6.52
C GLY A 18 -17.31 40.08 -7.16
N GLN A 19 -16.21 40.03 -6.40
CA GLN A 19 -14.89 40.32 -6.96
C GLN A 19 -14.42 39.14 -7.81
N VAL A 20 -14.03 39.41 -9.06
CA VAL A 20 -13.41 38.40 -9.94
C VAL A 20 -12.06 38.00 -9.36
N GLN A 21 -11.86 36.69 -9.19
CA GLN A 21 -10.58 36.11 -8.81
C GLN A 21 -9.86 35.63 -10.05
N SER A 22 -8.72 36.25 -10.35
CA SER A 22 -7.91 35.92 -11.52
C SER A 22 -6.89 34.80 -11.25
N GLY A 23 -6.60 34.01 -12.28
CA GLY A 23 -5.65 32.89 -12.24
C GLY A 23 -5.73 32.09 -13.53
N TYR A 24 -5.75 30.75 -13.47
CA TYR A 24 -5.83 29.95 -14.71
C TYR A 24 -7.18 30.09 -15.42
N PHE A 25 -8.28 29.87 -14.70
CA PHE A 25 -9.62 30.29 -15.10
C PHE A 25 -10.15 31.34 -14.13
N ASP A 26 -10.57 32.48 -14.65
CA ASP A 26 -11.20 33.53 -13.85
C ASP A 26 -12.56 33.05 -13.33
N PHE A 27 -12.88 33.36 -12.08
CA PHE A 27 -14.21 33.08 -11.52
C PHE A 27 -14.68 34.16 -10.55
N GLU A 28 -15.99 34.20 -10.33
CA GLU A 28 -16.66 35.13 -9.42
C GLU A 28 -17.50 34.35 -8.41
N TRP A 29 -17.32 34.65 -7.12
CA TRP A 29 -18.18 34.17 -6.04
C TRP A 29 -19.15 35.27 -5.59
N ASN A 30 -20.45 34.98 -5.68
CA ASN A 30 -21.49 35.85 -5.14
C ASN A 30 -22.02 35.29 -3.81
N GLU A 31 -21.64 35.94 -2.72
CA GLU A 31 -22.02 35.55 -1.36
C GLU A 31 -23.54 35.49 -1.14
N LYS A 32 -24.26 36.50 -1.62
CA LYS A 32 -25.71 36.63 -1.37
C LYS A 32 -26.52 35.55 -2.10
N LEU A 33 -26.07 35.20 -3.30
CA LEU A 33 -26.73 34.19 -4.14
C LEU A 33 -26.16 32.79 -3.92
N GLY A 34 -25.08 32.66 -3.12
CA GLY A 34 -24.32 31.42 -2.99
C GLY A 34 -23.88 30.86 -4.35
N SER A 35 -23.51 31.72 -5.29
CA SER A 35 -23.33 31.36 -6.69
C SER A 35 -21.86 31.50 -7.11
N LEU A 36 -21.29 30.42 -7.64
CA LEU A 36 -19.96 30.40 -8.24
C LEU A 36 -20.07 30.39 -9.76
N VAL A 37 -19.52 31.42 -10.39
CA VAL A 37 -19.54 31.61 -11.85
C VAL A 37 -18.13 31.54 -12.39
N LEU A 38 -17.88 30.64 -13.34
CA LEU A 38 -16.63 30.57 -14.09
C LEU A 38 -16.74 31.43 -15.34
N GLU A 39 -15.68 32.17 -15.66
CA GLU A 39 -15.52 32.86 -16.92
C GLU A 39 -14.58 32.07 -17.84
N ILE A 40 -15.10 31.69 -19.00
CA ILE A 40 -14.36 30.96 -20.03
C ILE A 40 -14.14 31.92 -21.20
N GLU A 41 -12.88 32.24 -21.49
CA GLU A 41 -12.55 32.95 -22.73
C GLU A 41 -12.94 32.08 -23.94
N LYS A 42 -13.57 32.68 -24.95
CA LYS A 42 -14.00 31.93 -26.15
C LYS A 42 -12.83 31.27 -26.89
N SER A 43 -11.62 31.82 -26.76
CA SER A 43 -10.36 31.24 -27.25
C SER A 43 -10.02 29.89 -26.60
N LYS A 44 -10.47 29.64 -25.36
CA LYS A 44 -10.21 28.38 -24.62
C LYS A 44 -11.22 27.27 -24.94
N ILE A 45 -12.21 27.51 -25.81
CA ILE A 45 -13.12 26.46 -26.27
C ILE A 45 -12.35 25.48 -27.16
N GLY A 46 -12.41 24.20 -26.82
CA GLY A 46 -11.61 23.13 -27.45
C GLY A 46 -10.18 23.01 -26.93
N GLU A 47 -9.69 23.95 -26.10
CA GLU A 47 -8.38 23.84 -25.46
C GLU A 47 -8.42 22.72 -24.41
N ARG A 48 -7.36 21.89 -24.39
CA ARG A 48 -7.19 20.81 -23.42
C ARG A 48 -6.58 21.34 -22.13
N PHE A 49 -7.12 20.88 -21.01
CA PHE A 49 -6.56 21.10 -19.68
C PHE A 49 -6.75 19.83 -18.84
N LEU A 50 -6.04 19.72 -17.71
CA LEU A 50 -6.17 18.57 -16.82
C LEU A 50 -7.21 18.87 -15.75
N TYR A 51 -8.22 18.01 -15.61
CA TYR A 51 -9.17 18.04 -14.51
C TYR A 51 -8.83 16.94 -13.50
N ALA A 52 -8.52 17.34 -12.27
CA ALA A 52 -8.31 16.43 -11.15
C ALA A 52 -9.40 16.62 -10.06
N SER A 53 -9.86 15.51 -9.48
CA SER A 53 -10.66 15.51 -8.25
C SER A 53 -9.86 14.98 -7.07
N GLY A 54 -10.31 15.25 -5.85
CA GLY A 54 -9.73 14.67 -4.64
C GLY A 54 -10.46 15.10 -3.36
N LEU A 55 -9.87 14.79 -2.22
CA LEU A 55 -10.39 15.13 -0.89
C LEU A 55 -9.44 16.07 -0.15
N THR A 56 -9.95 17.23 0.30
CA THR A 56 -9.22 18.13 1.21
C THR A 56 -9.61 17.90 2.67
N SER A 57 -10.70 17.17 2.91
CA SER A 57 -11.10 16.63 4.20
C SER A 57 -11.74 15.27 4.02
N GLY A 58 -11.19 14.26 4.69
CA GLY A 58 -11.66 12.88 4.65
C GLY A 58 -12.55 12.50 5.85
N ILE A 59 -12.78 11.19 5.99
CA ILE A 59 -13.56 10.59 7.08
C ILE A 59 -12.69 10.25 8.30
N GLY A 60 -11.36 10.13 8.12
CA GLY A 60 -10.43 9.85 9.21
C GLY A 60 -10.43 8.39 9.68
N SER A 61 -10.76 7.44 8.81
CA SER A 61 -10.74 6.01 9.09
C SER A 61 -9.96 5.25 8.03
N ASN A 62 -8.87 4.59 8.41
CA ASN A 62 -8.04 3.85 7.46
C ASN A 62 -8.81 2.69 6.80
N ASP A 63 -9.63 1.97 7.58
CA ASP A 63 -10.35 0.79 7.12
C ASP A 63 -11.42 1.15 6.06
N ILE A 64 -11.96 2.37 6.13
CA ILE A 64 -12.87 2.92 5.12
C ILE A 64 -12.07 3.44 3.91
N GLY A 65 -10.93 4.09 4.17
CA GLY A 65 -10.28 4.97 3.22
C GLY A 65 -10.92 6.37 3.25
N LEU A 66 -10.74 7.15 2.18
CA LEU A 66 -11.24 8.53 2.06
C LEU A 66 -10.53 9.49 3.03
N ASP A 67 -9.24 9.68 2.79
CA ASP A 67 -8.37 10.50 3.64
C ASP A 67 -8.33 11.98 3.22
N ARG A 68 -7.94 12.83 4.17
CA ARG A 68 -7.49 14.20 3.85
C ARG A 68 -6.29 14.11 2.90
N GLY A 69 -6.30 14.89 1.83
CA GLY A 69 -5.23 14.92 0.84
C GLY A 69 -5.30 13.82 -0.21
N GLN A 70 -6.33 12.97 -0.21
CA GLN A 70 -6.39 11.86 -1.14
C GLN A 70 -6.66 12.35 -2.57
N LEU A 71 -5.76 12.03 -3.50
CA LEU A 71 -5.97 12.27 -4.93
C LEU A 71 -7.06 11.34 -5.48
N GLY A 72 -7.90 11.88 -6.35
CA GLY A 72 -8.96 11.18 -7.07
C GLY A 72 -8.62 11.00 -8.54
N SER A 73 -9.65 11.05 -9.38
CA SER A 73 -9.51 10.88 -10.83
C SER A 73 -8.79 12.06 -11.48
N GLN A 74 -8.02 11.79 -12.53
CA GLN A 74 -7.31 12.78 -13.34
C GLN A 74 -7.62 12.53 -14.82
N ASN A 75 -8.19 13.52 -15.50
CA ASN A 75 -8.61 13.38 -16.90
C ASN A 75 -8.19 14.60 -17.70
N VAL A 76 -7.62 14.40 -18.89
CA VAL A 76 -7.48 15.49 -19.86
C VAL A 76 -8.86 15.79 -20.42
N VAL A 77 -9.28 17.04 -20.28
CA VAL A 77 -10.62 17.51 -20.62
C VAL A 77 -10.56 18.74 -21.51
N SER A 78 -11.66 19.01 -22.20
CA SER A 78 -11.85 20.24 -22.97
C SER A 78 -13.29 20.74 -22.87
N PHE A 79 -13.48 22.04 -23.09
CA PHE A 79 -14.81 22.64 -23.20
C PHE A 79 -15.33 22.55 -24.64
N TYR A 80 -16.51 21.98 -24.82
CA TYR A 80 -17.18 21.87 -26.11
C TYR A 80 -18.50 22.63 -26.11
N ARG A 81 -18.69 23.56 -27.04
CA ARG A 81 -19.95 24.31 -27.16
C ARG A 81 -21.00 23.49 -27.91
N SER A 82 -22.16 23.29 -27.28
CA SER A 82 -23.32 22.65 -27.87
C SER A 82 -24.57 23.50 -27.63
N GLY A 83 -24.87 24.41 -28.57
CA GLY A 83 -26.01 25.32 -28.44
C GLY A 83 -25.87 26.28 -27.25
N ASP A 84 -26.83 26.23 -26.33
CA ASP A 84 -26.86 27.01 -25.09
C ASP A 84 -26.07 26.37 -23.93
N LYS A 85 -25.28 25.33 -24.23
CA LYS A 85 -24.48 24.59 -23.24
C LYS A 85 -23.00 24.56 -23.58
N ILE A 86 -22.20 24.47 -22.52
CA ILE A 86 -20.78 24.06 -22.57
C ILE A 86 -20.67 22.68 -21.95
N LEU A 87 -20.21 21.70 -22.72
CA LEU A 87 -19.92 20.35 -22.24
C LEU A 87 -18.46 20.28 -21.78
N LEU A 88 -18.21 19.62 -20.65
CA LEU A 88 -16.88 19.22 -20.23
C LEU A 88 -16.65 17.78 -20.67
N ILE A 89 -15.78 17.58 -21.65
CA ILE A 89 -15.53 16.28 -22.27
C ILE A 89 -14.16 15.79 -21.83
N ALA A 90 -14.06 14.55 -21.35
CA ALA A 90 -12.82 13.84 -21.10
C ALA A 90 -12.39 13.03 -22.32
N ASP A 91 -11.13 13.20 -22.68
CA ASP A 91 -10.49 12.45 -23.77
C ASP A 91 -10.07 11.06 -23.30
N ASN A 92 -10.18 10.08 -24.21
CA ASN A 92 -9.63 8.76 -24.00
C ASN A 92 -8.21 8.71 -24.57
N LEU A 93 -7.23 8.94 -23.70
CA LEU A 93 -5.82 8.95 -24.07
C LEU A 93 -5.15 7.57 -23.98
N GLU A 94 -5.91 6.50 -23.77
CA GLU A 94 -5.36 5.13 -23.84
C GLU A 94 -5.13 4.68 -25.29
N PHE A 95 -5.89 5.23 -26.24
CA PHE A 95 -5.83 4.89 -27.66
C PHE A 95 -5.59 6.15 -28.50
N ARG A 96 -4.52 6.16 -29.30
CA ARG A 96 -4.05 7.34 -30.04
C ARG A 96 -3.52 6.95 -31.42
N ALA A 97 -3.23 7.94 -32.26
CA ALA A 97 -2.43 7.78 -33.47
C ALA A 97 -1.40 8.91 -33.55
N GLU A 98 -0.12 8.57 -33.40
CA GLU A 98 0.98 9.52 -33.58
C GLU A 98 1.39 9.56 -35.06
N SER A 99 0.65 10.33 -35.86
CA SER A 99 0.78 10.38 -37.32
C SER A 99 0.61 11.79 -37.89
N ASP A 100 1.30 12.12 -38.97
CA ASP A 100 1.03 13.35 -39.73
C ASP A 100 -0.26 13.25 -40.57
N ASN A 101 -0.83 12.05 -40.69
CA ASN A 101 -2.11 11.84 -41.35
C ASN A 101 -3.29 12.21 -40.43
N ILE A 102 -3.93 13.34 -40.75
CA ILE A 102 -5.06 13.88 -39.99
C ILE A 102 -6.27 12.92 -40.00
N GLU A 103 -6.52 12.21 -41.11
CA GLU A 103 -7.65 11.28 -41.21
C GLU A 103 -7.42 10.01 -40.38
N GLU A 104 -6.17 9.58 -40.21
CA GLU A 104 -5.82 8.47 -39.32
C GLU A 104 -6.03 8.85 -37.86
N LYS A 105 -5.58 10.04 -37.45
CA LYS A 105 -5.86 10.61 -36.12
C LYS A 105 -7.36 10.69 -35.85
N LYS A 106 -8.13 11.18 -36.82
CA LYS A 106 -9.58 11.30 -36.73
C LYS A 106 -10.27 9.93 -36.66
N SER A 107 -9.81 8.95 -37.44
CA SER A 107 -10.36 7.59 -37.38
C SER A 107 -10.22 6.96 -36.01
N VAL A 108 -9.11 7.18 -35.32
CA VAL A 108 -8.93 6.70 -33.92
C VAL A 108 -9.82 7.49 -32.97
N ASP A 109 -9.88 8.81 -33.11
CA ASP A 109 -10.75 9.68 -32.29
C ASP A 109 -12.24 9.30 -32.39
N GLU A 110 -12.69 8.88 -33.58
CA GLU A 110 -14.06 8.41 -33.83
C GLU A 110 -14.30 6.96 -33.39
N ALA A 111 -13.24 6.13 -33.33
CA ALA A 111 -13.35 4.72 -32.95
C ALA A 111 -13.45 4.51 -31.42
N PHE A 112 -12.88 5.41 -30.62
CA PHE A 112 -12.84 5.27 -29.17
C PHE A 112 -13.71 6.32 -28.47
N ALA A 113 -14.59 5.87 -27.58
CA ALA A 113 -15.54 6.75 -26.92
C ALA A 113 -14.86 7.76 -25.98
N LYS A 114 -15.31 9.02 -26.07
CA LYS A 114 -15.07 10.08 -25.08
C LYS A 114 -16.16 10.09 -24.02
N SER A 115 -15.89 10.71 -22.87
CA SER A 115 -16.87 10.81 -21.78
C SER A 115 -17.27 12.27 -21.54
N VAL A 116 -18.56 12.58 -21.64
CA VAL A 116 -19.08 13.88 -21.18
C VAL A 116 -19.21 13.84 -19.66
N ILE A 117 -18.35 14.57 -18.94
CA ILE A 117 -18.38 14.64 -17.47
C ILE A 117 -19.57 15.49 -17.01
N TRP A 118 -19.81 16.62 -17.69
CA TRP A 118 -20.85 17.56 -17.30
C TRP A 118 -21.32 18.44 -18.47
N GLY A 119 -22.54 18.98 -18.38
CA GLY A 119 -23.07 19.98 -19.31
C GLY A 119 -23.53 21.24 -18.56
N PHE A 120 -22.79 22.33 -18.70
CA PHE A 120 -23.10 23.62 -18.12
C PHE A 120 -24.04 24.43 -19.01
N LYS A 121 -25.06 25.06 -18.44
CA LYS A 121 -25.87 26.05 -19.16
C LYS A 121 -25.13 27.38 -19.19
N ILE A 122 -25.10 28.04 -20.35
CA ILE A 122 -24.57 29.39 -20.49
C ILE A 122 -25.53 30.36 -19.79
N ILE A 123 -25.03 31.12 -18.82
CA ILE A 123 -25.84 32.08 -18.08
C ILE A 123 -25.72 33.50 -18.65
N ASN A 124 -24.57 33.81 -19.23
CA ASN A 124 -24.29 35.06 -19.93
C ASN A 124 -23.10 34.85 -20.86
N GLU A 125 -22.99 35.63 -21.93
CA GLU A 125 -21.80 35.71 -22.76
C GLU A 125 -21.66 37.12 -23.35
N ASP A 126 -20.43 37.58 -23.52
CA ASP A 126 -20.10 38.77 -24.30
C ASP A 126 -19.28 38.38 -25.53
N ASP A 127 -18.68 39.33 -26.24
CA ASP A 127 -17.91 39.05 -27.45
C ASP A 127 -16.69 38.14 -27.19
N SER A 128 -16.13 38.19 -25.99
CA SER A 128 -14.87 37.54 -25.60
C SER A 128 -15.01 36.38 -24.61
N LYS A 129 -16.01 36.39 -23.73
CA LYS A 129 -16.15 35.48 -22.59
C LYS A 129 -17.53 34.83 -22.52
N ILE A 130 -17.56 33.60 -22.02
CA ILE A 130 -18.76 32.82 -21.70
C ILE A 130 -18.79 32.61 -20.18
N LYS A 131 -19.92 32.87 -19.55
CA LYS A 131 -20.13 32.65 -18.12
C LYS A 131 -20.97 31.39 -17.89
N ILE A 132 -20.51 30.52 -17.00
CA ILE A 132 -21.22 29.31 -16.58
C ILE A 132 -21.27 29.20 -15.05
N LYS A 133 -22.32 28.56 -14.51
CA LYS A 133 -22.43 28.31 -13.07
C LYS A 133 -21.87 26.93 -12.70
N LEU A 134 -20.97 26.87 -11.70
CA LEU A 134 -20.28 25.63 -11.31
C LEU A 134 -20.98 24.85 -10.18
N ASN A 135 -21.90 25.46 -9.43
CA ASN A 135 -22.45 24.87 -8.20
C ASN A 135 -22.86 23.40 -8.30
N ASP A 136 -23.74 23.04 -9.24
CA ASP A 136 -24.25 21.67 -9.36
C ASP A 136 -23.17 20.67 -9.78
N PHE A 137 -22.17 21.11 -10.55
CA PHE A 137 -21.03 20.28 -10.92
C PHE A 137 -20.14 19.96 -9.72
N LEU A 138 -19.94 20.92 -8.81
CA LEU A 138 -19.13 20.74 -7.60
C LEU A 138 -19.88 19.96 -6.51
N LEU A 139 -21.21 20.00 -6.50
CA LEU A 139 -22.05 19.30 -5.51
C LEU A 139 -22.29 17.81 -5.82
N ARG A 140 -21.59 17.24 -6.82
CA ARG A 140 -21.68 15.81 -7.14
C ARG A 140 -20.68 14.99 -6.31
N ASP A 141 -20.93 13.70 -6.19
CA ASP A 141 -19.93 12.78 -5.64
C ASP A 141 -18.85 12.47 -6.69
N ALA A 142 -17.86 13.37 -6.82
CA ALA A 142 -16.78 13.23 -7.79
C ALA A 142 -15.70 12.22 -7.36
N HIS A 143 -15.69 11.83 -6.08
CA HIS A 143 -14.71 10.92 -5.50
C HIS A 143 -15.29 9.54 -5.13
N ASN A 144 -16.51 9.23 -5.58
CA ASN A 144 -17.19 7.95 -5.33
C ASN A 144 -17.24 7.55 -3.84
N VAL A 145 -17.47 8.52 -2.96
CA VAL A 145 -17.59 8.33 -1.51
C VAL A 145 -18.72 7.36 -1.18
N ALA A 146 -19.90 7.53 -1.78
CA ALA A 146 -21.05 6.68 -1.54
C ALA A 146 -20.78 5.22 -1.95
N GLN A 147 -20.14 5.02 -3.10
CA GLN A 147 -19.76 3.70 -3.58
C GLN A 147 -18.71 3.05 -2.68
N THR A 148 -17.73 3.82 -2.21
CA THR A 148 -16.66 3.34 -1.32
C THR A 148 -17.25 2.87 0.01
N LEU A 149 -18.13 3.67 0.63
CA LEU A 149 -18.83 3.28 1.87
C LEU A 149 -19.64 1.99 1.69
N ALA A 150 -20.32 1.82 0.55
CA ALA A 150 -21.07 0.61 0.25
C ALA A 150 -20.15 -0.61 0.05
N LYS A 151 -19.07 -0.46 -0.73
CA LYS A 151 -18.08 -1.53 -0.97
C LYS A 151 -17.34 -1.97 0.29
N LYS A 152 -17.21 -1.08 1.28
CA LYS A 152 -16.56 -1.35 2.57
C LYS A 152 -17.57 -1.76 3.66
N ASP A 153 -18.79 -2.12 3.30
CA ASP A 153 -19.86 -2.54 4.22
C ASP A 153 -20.21 -1.52 5.32
N GLN A 154 -19.99 -0.23 5.06
CA GLN A 154 -20.29 0.84 6.03
C GLN A 154 -21.73 1.34 5.96
N GLY A 155 -22.46 1.00 4.90
CA GLY A 155 -23.86 1.39 4.72
C GLY A 155 -24.14 1.85 3.29
N SER A 156 -25.38 2.23 3.02
CA SER A 156 -25.78 2.81 1.75
C SER A 156 -26.10 4.29 1.95
N TYR A 157 -25.47 5.14 1.14
CA TYR A 157 -25.51 6.59 1.25
C TYR A 157 -25.75 7.23 -0.11
N LYS A 158 -26.29 8.45 -0.11
CA LYS A 158 -26.41 9.30 -1.30
C LYS A 158 -26.13 10.75 -0.92
N VAL A 159 -25.70 11.57 -1.87
CA VAL A 159 -25.52 13.01 -1.67
C VAL A 159 -26.86 13.64 -1.28
N ASP A 160 -26.84 14.44 -0.22
CA ASP A 160 -27.95 15.32 0.17
C ASP A 160 -27.56 16.77 -0.15
N LYS A 161 -28.06 17.29 -1.28
CA LYS A 161 -27.73 18.63 -1.76
C LYS A 161 -28.17 19.74 -0.78
N ASN A 162 -29.20 19.52 0.03
CA ASN A 162 -29.68 20.51 0.99
C ASN A 162 -28.73 20.65 2.19
N LEU A 163 -27.96 19.61 2.47
CA LEU A 163 -26.93 19.58 3.52
C LEU A 163 -25.52 19.80 2.95
N SER A 164 -25.41 20.13 1.66
CA SER A 164 -24.15 20.33 0.96
C SER A 164 -24.04 21.78 0.48
N GLY A 165 -22.83 22.26 0.27
CA GLY A 165 -22.60 23.65 -0.13
C GLY A 165 -21.19 23.90 -0.67
N ILE A 166 -21.01 25.04 -1.33
CA ILE A 166 -19.70 25.50 -1.77
C ILE A 166 -18.89 25.91 -0.54
N TYR A 167 -17.63 25.48 -0.47
CA TYR A 167 -16.72 25.82 0.61
C TYR A 167 -15.88 27.03 0.19
N LYS A 168 -16.29 28.21 0.64
CA LYS A 168 -15.75 29.49 0.18
C LYS A 168 -14.24 29.62 0.37
N GLU A 169 -13.72 29.14 1.49
CA GLU A 169 -12.30 29.21 1.83
C GLU A 169 -11.43 28.33 0.90
N GLY A 170 -12.05 27.34 0.24
CA GLY A 170 -11.41 26.49 -0.77
C GLY A 170 -11.67 26.93 -2.21
N LEU A 171 -12.11 28.17 -2.43
CA LEU A 171 -12.11 28.80 -3.75
C LEU A 171 -10.78 29.55 -3.92
N LEU A 172 -9.84 28.91 -4.60
CA LEU A 172 -8.47 29.41 -4.75
C LEU A 172 -8.11 29.47 -6.23
N ASN A 173 -7.36 30.51 -6.61
CA ASN A 173 -6.91 30.68 -7.98
C ASN A 173 -5.40 30.91 -8.01
N PHE A 174 -4.70 30.04 -8.73
CA PHE A 174 -3.25 30.06 -8.89
C PHE A 174 -2.90 30.25 -10.38
N PRO A 175 -1.64 30.60 -10.71
CA PRO A 175 -1.24 30.80 -12.11
C PRO A 175 -1.47 29.58 -13.01
N ASN A 176 -1.28 28.37 -12.48
CA ASN A 176 -1.33 27.12 -13.25
C ASN A 176 -2.53 26.22 -12.90
N ASN A 177 -3.35 26.60 -11.91
CA ASN A 177 -4.55 25.86 -11.58
C ASN A 177 -5.61 26.72 -10.88
N SER A 178 -6.88 26.40 -11.12
CA SER A 178 -8.02 26.93 -10.38
C SER A 178 -8.63 25.82 -9.53
N GLU A 179 -8.76 26.05 -8.23
CA GLU A 179 -9.28 25.09 -7.25
C GLU A 179 -10.67 25.49 -6.76
N PHE A 180 -11.56 24.52 -6.73
CA PHE A 180 -12.93 24.69 -6.26
C PHE A 180 -13.30 23.59 -5.27
N GLU A 181 -13.66 23.99 -4.05
CA GLU A 181 -14.09 23.05 -3.01
C GLU A 181 -15.59 23.10 -2.72
N ALA A 182 -16.14 21.93 -2.40
CA ALA A 182 -17.49 21.79 -1.88
C ALA A 182 -17.50 20.88 -0.65
N LEU A 183 -18.27 21.29 0.37
CA LEU A 183 -18.64 20.43 1.49
C LEU A 183 -19.83 19.57 1.06
N ILE A 184 -19.58 18.28 0.89
CA ILE A 184 -20.59 17.32 0.42
C ILE A 184 -21.03 16.45 1.57
N THR A 185 -22.34 16.45 1.85
CA THR A 185 -22.96 15.62 2.88
C THR A 185 -23.68 14.42 2.25
N PHE A 186 -23.37 13.25 2.77
CA PHE A 186 -23.92 11.96 2.38
C PHE A 186 -24.89 11.47 3.45
N LYS A 187 -26.16 11.30 3.08
CA LYS A 187 -27.22 10.80 3.96
C LYS A 187 -27.56 9.35 3.62
N GLY A 188 -27.67 8.51 4.64
CA GLY A 188 -27.81 7.07 4.46
C GLY A 188 -28.18 6.29 5.72
N VAL A 189 -28.04 4.97 5.65
CA VAL A 189 -28.21 4.05 6.78
C VAL A 189 -26.87 3.41 7.10
N ALA A 190 -26.27 3.83 8.22
CA ALA A 190 -25.00 3.31 8.69
C ALA A 190 -25.12 1.87 9.19
N LYS A 191 -24.21 1.00 8.76
CA LYS A 191 -24.15 -0.40 9.20
C LYS A 191 -22.85 -0.72 9.94
N GLY A 192 -21.71 -0.35 9.38
CA GLY A 192 -20.39 -0.72 9.89
C GLY A 192 -19.95 0.02 11.15
N ASN A 193 -19.03 -0.59 11.91
CA ASN A 193 -18.49 -0.01 13.14
C ASN A 193 -17.46 1.10 12.87
N HIS A 194 -16.73 1.03 11.76
CA HIS A 194 -15.71 2.04 11.43
C HIS A 194 -16.33 3.40 11.16
N ILE A 195 -17.49 3.47 10.49
CA ILE A 195 -18.14 4.77 10.28
C ILE A 195 -18.71 5.32 11.59
N LYS A 196 -19.26 4.44 12.44
CA LYS A 196 -19.80 4.81 13.74
C LYS A 196 -18.74 5.32 14.71
N SER A 197 -17.49 4.89 14.58
CA SER A 197 -16.40 5.29 15.49
C SER A 197 -15.78 6.64 15.14
N VAL A 198 -15.99 7.16 13.93
CA VAL A 198 -15.33 8.39 13.45
C VAL A 198 -16.29 9.51 13.08
N THR A 199 -17.61 9.27 13.17
CA THR A 199 -18.61 10.26 12.80
C THR A 199 -19.60 10.51 13.95
N PRO A 200 -19.93 11.77 14.28
CA PRO A 200 -20.86 12.08 15.35
C PRO A 200 -22.30 11.64 15.01
N MET A 201 -22.67 11.67 13.73
CA MET A 201 -23.98 11.21 13.22
C MET A 201 -23.77 10.22 12.06
N PRO A 202 -23.66 8.91 12.31
CA PRO A 202 -23.23 7.95 11.29
C PRO A 202 -24.12 7.87 10.05
N ASN A 203 -25.39 8.27 10.15
CA ASN A 203 -26.32 8.33 9.03
C ASN A 203 -26.16 9.59 8.14
N GLN A 204 -25.29 10.53 8.53
CA GLN A 204 -25.02 11.81 7.84
C GLN A 204 -23.53 12.14 7.93
N VAL A 205 -22.81 11.95 6.84
CA VAL A 205 -21.34 12.07 6.81
C VAL A 205 -20.94 13.12 5.79
N SER A 206 -20.09 14.07 6.18
CA SER A 206 -19.64 15.14 5.31
C SER A 206 -18.15 15.04 5.02
N VAL A 207 -17.76 15.30 3.78
CA VAL A 207 -16.36 15.41 3.33
C VAL A 207 -16.19 16.69 2.50
N ARG A 208 -14.96 17.19 2.39
CA ARG A 208 -14.65 18.26 1.44
C ARG A 208 -14.01 17.65 0.21
N GLN A 209 -14.70 17.77 -0.92
CA GLN A 209 -14.19 17.38 -2.23
C GLN A 209 -13.64 18.62 -2.92
N HIS A 210 -12.50 18.49 -3.61
CA HIS A 210 -11.95 19.56 -4.42
C HIS A 210 -11.91 19.16 -5.90
N HIS A 211 -12.00 20.18 -6.75
CA HIS A 211 -11.94 20.10 -8.19
C HIS A 211 -10.86 21.07 -8.67
N SER A 212 -9.84 20.52 -9.34
CA SER A 212 -8.71 21.28 -9.85
C SER A 212 -8.75 21.32 -11.37
N PHE A 213 -8.81 22.52 -11.94
CA PHE A 213 -8.58 22.75 -13.37
C PHE A 213 -7.15 23.22 -13.54
N ILE A 214 -6.32 22.38 -14.15
CA ILE A 214 -4.87 22.50 -14.19
C ILE A 214 -4.42 22.73 -15.63
N LYS A 215 -3.58 23.74 -15.83
CA LYS A 215 -2.94 24.00 -17.11
C LYS A 215 -2.04 22.82 -17.48
N LEU A 216 -2.19 22.30 -18.70
CA LEU A 216 -1.29 21.29 -19.23
C LEU A 216 0.09 21.89 -19.54
N PRO A 217 1.19 21.13 -19.37
CA PRO A 217 2.53 21.56 -19.74
C PRO A 217 2.66 21.71 -21.27
N ASP A 218 3.74 22.38 -21.68
CA ASP A 218 4.13 22.48 -23.09
C ASP A 218 4.56 21.11 -23.67
N ASP A 219 4.75 21.07 -24.98
CA ASP A 219 5.12 19.83 -25.69
C ASP A 219 6.65 19.59 -25.73
N ASN A 220 7.43 20.27 -24.87
CA ASN A 220 8.89 20.17 -24.84
C ASN A 220 9.41 19.02 -23.95
N PHE A 221 8.53 18.37 -23.18
CA PHE A 221 8.91 17.22 -22.36
C PHE A 221 9.23 16.01 -23.24
N LYS A 222 10.38 15.37 -22.99
CA LYS A 222 10.78 14.13 -23.68
C LYS A 222 10.47 12.92 -22.80
N PRO A 223 9.49 12.08 -23.16
CA PRO A 223 9.22 10.82 -22.47
C PRO A 223 10.44 9.89 -22.57
N ARG A 224 10.65 9.07 -21.54
CA ARG A 224 11.71 8.04 -21.54
C ARG A 224 11.10 6.65 -21.55
N VAL A 225 11.64 5.77 -22.39
CA VAL A 225 11.13 4.42 -22.61
C VAL A 225 11.20 3.60 -21.32
N PHE A 226 10.14 2.83 -21.06
CA PHE A 226 10.07 1.91 -19.93
C PHE A 226 10.71 0.56 -20.28
N SER A 227 11.59 0.09 -19.40
CA SER A 227 12.02 -1.31 -19.33
C SER A 227 11.40 -1.98 -18.11
N PRO A 228 10.99 -3.27 -18.18
CA PRO A 228 10.53 -3.98 -17.01
C PRO A 228 11.61 -4.15 -15.91
N GLU A 229 12.87 -3.82 -16.21
CA GLU A 229 14.03 -3.92 -15.31
C GLU A 229 14.45 -2.57 -14.71
N CYS A 230 13.73 -1.47 -14.99
CA CYS A 230 14.20 -0.11 -14.66
C CYS A 230 13.76 0.45 -13.29
N GLY A 231 12.83 -0.19 -12.59
CA GLY A 231 12.35 0.29 -11.29
C GLY A 231 11.37 1.48 -11.32
N PHE A 232 10.89 1.93 -12.49
CA PHE A 232 9.90 3.01 -12.61
C PHE A 232 8.46 2.51 -12.76
N ILE A 233 7.52 3.36 -12.33
CA ILE A 233 6.10 3.22 -12.63
C ILE A 233 5.88 3.44 -14.13
N LYS A 234 5.22 2.47 -14.76
CA LYS A 234 4.88 2.49 -16.19
C LYS A 234 3.67 3.39 -16.47
N MET A 235 3.76 4.17 -17.54
CA MET A 235 2.64 4.70 -18.32
C MET A 235 2.61 4.01 -19.68
N SER A 236 1.43 3.71 -20.21
CA SER A 236 1.29 3.19 -21.57
C SER A 236 0.06 3.71 -22.31
N TYR A 237 0.11 3.62 -23.63
CA TYR A 237 -1.01 3.85 -24.55
C TYR A 237 -0.83 2.99 -25.81
N TYR A 238 -1.89 2.77 -26.56
CA TYR A 238 -1.88 2.07 -27.84
C TYR A 238 -1.84 3.07 -28.98
N ASP A 239 -0.82 2.97 -29.83
CA ASP A 239 -0.62 3.87 -30.96
C ASP A 239 -0.99 3.18 -32.27
N TYR A 240 -2.18 3.46 -32.78
CA TYR A 240 -2.73 2.85 -33.99
C TYR A 240 -2.06 3.33 -35.30
N ALA A 241 -1.19 4.34 -35.24
CA ALA A 241 -0.31 4.69 -36.36
C ALA A 241 0.94 3.81 -36.42
N THR A 242 1.12 2.88 -35.45
CA THR A 242 2.27 1.99 -35.39
C THR A 242 2.27 1.00 -36.57
N PRO A 243 3.39 0.86 -37.30
CA PRO A 243 3.56 -0.19 -38.30
C PRO A 243 3.29 -1.59 -37.74
N ILE A 244 2.71 -2.48 -38.56
CA ILE A 244 2.23 -3.81 -38.15
C ILE A 244 3.32 -4.67 -37.50
N GLU A 245 4.58 -4.50 -37.90
CA GLU A 245 5.74 -5.24 -37.38
C GLU A 245 6.24 -4.74 -36.00
N LYS A 246 5.70 -3.63 -35.49
CA LYS A 246 6.09 -3.03 -34.20
C LYS A 246 5.02 -3.25 -33.13
N GLN A 247 5.41 -3.13 -31.86
CA GLN A 247 4.48 -3.23 -30.74
C GLN A 247 3.51 -2.05 -30.71
N LEU A 248 2.22 -2.35 -30.70
CA LEU A 248 1.12 -1.38 -30.64
C LEU A 248 1.12 -0.59 -29.32
N GLU A 249 1.33 -1.26 -28.20
CA GLU A 249 1.44 -0.62 -26.88
C GLU A 249 2.81 0.08 -26.76
N LYS A 250 2.79 1.40 -26.55
CA LYS A 250 3.97 2.19 -26.19
C LYS A 250 4.06 2.30 -24.67
N LYS A 251 5.27 2.17 -24.11
CA LYS A 251 5.51 2.16 -22.66
C LYS A 251 6.60 3.16 -22.31
N PHE A 252 6.29 4.05 -21.37
CA PHE A 252 7.19 5.10 -20.88
C PHE A 252 7.21 5.11 -19.35
N ILE A 253 8.28 5.62 -18.77
CA ILE A 253 8.34 5.89 -17.33
C ILE A 253 7.61 7.21 -17.02
N ILE A 254 7.08 7.34 -15.80
CA ILE A 254 6.67 8.64 -15.29
C ILE A 254 7.82 9.30 -14.53
N LYS A 255 8.05 10.59 -14.71
CA LYS A 255 9.10 11.33 -14.00
C LYS A 255 8.85 12.84 -13.99
N HIS A 256 9.50 13.55 -13.07
CA HIS A 256 9.56 15.01 -13.13
C HIS A 256 10.41 15.47 -14.33
N ARG A 257 10.08 16.65 -14.87
CA ARG A 257 10.99 17.36 -15.78
C ARG A 257 12.20 17.84 -14.99
N LEU A 258 13.39 17.45 -15.43
CA LEU A 258 14.64 17.85 -14.80
C LEU A 258 15.73 17.93 -15.88
N GLU A 259 16.29 19.10 -16.05
CA GLU A 259 17.29 19.40 -17.06
C GLU A 259 18.49 20.08 -16.42
N LYS A 260 19.70 19.71 -16.87
CA LYS A 260 20.94 20.34 -16.43
C LYS A 260 21.02 21.75 -17.00
N ARG A 261 21.39 22.73 -16.16
CA ARG A 261 21.73 24.09 -16.60
C ARG A 261 22.88 24.10 -17.62
N ASN A 262 23.87 23.22 -17.45
CA ASN A 262 24.89 22.91 -18.44
C ASN A 262 24.78 21.44 -18.89
N PRO A 263 24.10 21.16 -20.03
CA PRO A 263 23.89 19.79 -20.54
C PRO A 263 25.18 19.01 -20.83
N ASN A 264 26.29 19.70 -21.12
CA ASN A 264 27.56 19.07 -21.47
C ASN A 264 28.45 18.78 -20.24
N ALA A 265 28.07 19.23 -19.04
CA ALA A 265 28.84 18.98 -17.84
C ALA A 265 28.49 17.62 -17.22
N GLN A 266 29.51 16.91 -16.72
CA GLN A 266 29.32 15.67 -15.99
C GLN A 266 28.39 15.87 -14.78
N LYS A 267 28.62 16.96 -14.02
CA LYS A 267 27.72 17.45 -12.96
C LYS A 267 27.26 18.87 -13.25
N SER A 268 25.98 19.16 -13.02
CA SER A 268 25.40 20.51 -13.17
C SER A 268 24.24 20.71 -12.22
N GLU A 269 24.06 21.94 -11.74
CA GLU A 269 22.79 22.37 -11.15
C GLU A 269 21.64 22.20 -12.17
N PRO A 270 20.41 21.96 -11.72
CA PRO A 270 19.27 21.92 -12.61
C PRO A 270 18.85 23.33 -13.07
N ILE A 271 18.07 23.38 -14.15
CA ILE A 271 17.31 24.59 -14.53
C ILE A 271 16.27 24.87 -13.43
N ASP A 272 15.41 23.87 -13.17
CA ASP A 272 14.40 23.89 -12.12
C ASP A 272 14.61 22.71 -11.16
N PRO A 273 14.93 22.94 -9.87
CA PRO A 273 15.08 21.86 -8.89
C PRO A 273 13.73 21.28 -8.46
N ILE A 274 13.72 20.00 -8.10
CA ILE A 274 12.58 19.31 -7.51
C ILE A 274 12.56 19.60 -6.00
N ILE A 275 11.59 20.39 -5.55
CA ILE A 275 11.46 20.77 -4.14
C ILE A 275 10.16 20.19 -3.58
N TYR A 276 10.27 19.50 -2.43
CA TYR A 276 9.14 19.02 -1.64
C TYR A 276 8.96 19.85 -0.38
N TYR A 277 7.72 20.21 -0.06
CA TYR A 277 7.38 21.02 1.10
C TYR A 277 6.60 20.21 2.14
N LEU A 278 7.13 20.12 3.36
CA LEU A 278 6.52 19.40 4.47
C LEU A 278 5.43 20.25 5.15
N ASP A 279 4.28 19.64 5.42
CA ASP A 279 3.14 20.24 6.12
C ASP A 279 3.56 20.79 7.49
N ARG A 280 3.25 22.07 7.72
CA ARG A 280 3.51 22.81 8.97
C ARG A 280 2.91 22.13 10.21
N GLY A 281 1.80 21.39 10.03
CA GLY A 281 1.11 20.67 11.10
C GLY A 281 1.82 19.43 11.63
N CYS A 282 2.94 19.01 11.02
CA CYS A 282 3.75 17.92 11.56
C CYS A 282 4.46 18.36 12.87
N PRO A 283 4.32 17.63 14.00
CA PRO A 283 5.00 17.99 15.25
C PRO A 283 6.46 17.51 15.29
N GLU A 284 7.31 18.15 16.09
CA GLU A 284 8.60 17.56 16.49
C GLU A 284 8.39 16.40 17.47
N PRO A 285 9.27 15.38 17.51
CA PRO A 285 10.47 15.17 16.67
C PRO A 285 10.19 14.54 15.29
N VAL A 286 8.93 14.25 14.96
CA VAL A 286 8.53 13.59 13.70
C VAL A 286 8.91 14.44 12.50
N LYS A 287 8.67 15.77 12.56
CA LYS A 287 8.99 16.72 11.49
C LYS A 287 10.46 16.61 11.06
N SER A 288 11.40 16.67 11.99
CA SER A 288 12.83 16.55 11.69
C SER A 288 13.17 15.23 11.00
N ALA A 289 12.60 14.11 11.45
CA ALA A 289 12.82 12.80 10.83
C ALA A 289 12.27 12.72 9.40
N LEU A 290 11.10 13.31 9.14
CA LEU A 290 10.51 13.30 7.79
C LEU A 290 11.30 14.15 6.79
N LEU A 291 11.79 15.32 7.22
CA LEU A 291 12.65 16.19 6.40
C LEU A 291 13.95 15.48 6.01
N ASP A 292 14.62 14.91 7.01
CA ASP A 292 15.89 14.19 6.84
C ASP A 292 15.75 13.00 5.88
N GLY A 293 14.80 12.11 6.14
CA GLY A 293 14.58 10.92 5.31
C GLY A 293 14.24 11.23 3.86
N ALA A 294 13.35 12.22 3.62
CA ALA A 294 13.02 12.61 2.26
C ALA A 294 14.21 13.26 1.52
N ALA A 295 15.09 13.98 2.23
CA ALA A 295 16.24 14.65 1.63
C ALA A 295 17.32 13.68 1.11
N TRP A 296 17.32 12.42 1.54
CA TRP A 296 18.24 11.38 1.04
C TRP A 296 18.18 11.21 -0.47
N TRP A 297 17.04 11.49 -1.12
CA TRP A 297 16.92 11.41 -2.57
C TRP A 297 17.93 12.29 -3.32
N ASN A 298 18.41 13.39 -2.72
CA ASN A 298 19.45 14.21 -3.36
C ASN A 298 20.73 13.40 -3.66
N GLU A 299 21.08 12.41 -2.84
CA GLU A 299 22.22 11.51 -3.11
C GLU A 299 22.04 10.75 -4.45
N ALA A 300 20.83 10.32 -4.77
CA ALA A 300 20.53 9.61 -6.02
C ALA A 300 20.53 10.55 -7.23
N PHE A 301 20.04 11.78 -7.07
CA PHE A 301 20.13 12.81 -8.11
C PHE A 301 21.57 13.27 -8.35
N GLU A 302 22.41 13.33 -7.31
CA GLU A 302 23.84 13.57 -7.45
C GLU A 302 24.57 12.45 -8.20
N ALA A 303 24.18 11.20 -7.97
CA ALA A 303 24.65 10.05 -8.73
C ALA A 303 24.23 10.12 -10.22
N ALA A 304 23.03 10.66 -10.52
CA ALA A 304 22.58 10.95 -11.88
C ALA A 304 23.24 12.17 -12.53
N GLY A 305 24.19 12.82 -11.85
CA GLY A 305 24.97 13.93 -12.37
C GLY A 305 24.36 15.31 -12.13
N PHE A 306 23.45 15.45 -11.17
CA PHE A 306 22.96 16.76 -10.75
C PHE A 306 23.71 17.30 -9.54
N ILE A 307 23.57 18.60 -9.29
CA ILE A 307 24.03 19.27 -8.07
C ILE A 307 22.79 19.87 -7.41
N ASN A 308 22.47 19.43 -6.19
CA ASN A 308 21.36 19.97 -5.38
C ASN A 308 20.01 20.01 -6.14
N ALA A 309 19.73 18.97 -6.93
CA ALA A 309 18.51 18.92 -7.74
C ALA A 309 17.28 18.52 -6.96
N PHE A 310 17.43 17.88 -5.80
CA PHE A 310 16.34 17.46 -4.96
C PHE A 310 16.46 18.11 -3.59
N ARG A 311 15.38 18.78 -3.13
CA ARG A 311 15.36 19.48 -1.85
C ARG A 311 14.08 19.23 -1.10
N VAL A 312 14.16 19.28 0.22
CA VAL A 312 13.01 19.17 1.12
C VAL A 312 13.04 20.31 2.11
N GLU A 313 11.94 21.05 2.19
CA GLU A 313 11.83 22.27 2.98
C GLU A 313 10.52 22.24 3.80
N VAL A 314 10.45 23.04 4.86
CA VAL A 314 9.17 23.26 5.55
C VAL A 314 8.32 24.20 4.71
N MET A 315 7.04 23.88 4.54
CA MET A 315 6.12 24.72 3.79
C MET A 315 6.04 26.14 4.37
N PRO A 316 6.32 27.19 3.58
CA PRO A 316 6.14 28.59 3.99
C PRO A 316 4.70 28.96 4.31
N ASP A 317 4.49 30.08 5.01
CA ASP A 317 3.16 30.47 5.49
C ASP A 317 2.19 30.90 4.37
N ASP A 318 2.73 31.51 3.31
CA ASP A 318 2.03 32.01 2.14
C ASP A 318 1.85 30.94 1.04
N MET A 319 2.41 29.75 1.23
CA MET A 319 2.27 28.62 0.31
C MET A 319 0.99 27.81 0.62
N HIS A 320 0.25 27.47 -0.44
CA HIS A 320 -0.91 26.60 -0.34
C HIS A 320 -0.62 25.20 -0.91
N PRO A 321 -0.98 24.10 -0.21
CA PRO A 321 -0.69 22.74 -0.66
C PRO A 321 -1.42 22.33 -1.94
N LEU A 322 -2.50 23.02 -2.34
CA LEU A 322 -3.22 22.77 -3.59
C LEU A 322 -2.66 23.52 -4.80
N ASP A 323 -1.70 24.43 -4.64
CA ASP A 323 -1.02 25.01 -5.79
C ASP A 323 -0.23 23.90 -6.49
N VAL A 324 -0.47 23.70 -7.79
CA VAL A 324 0.12 22.59 -8.54
C VAL A 324 1.64 22.73 -8.69
N ARG A 325 2.17 23.94 -8.50
CA ARG A 325 3.60 24.25 -8.65
C ARG A 325 4.49 23.68 -7.53
N TYR A 326 3.90 23.23 -6.42
CA TYR A 326 4.65 22.77 -5.24
C TYR A 326 4.41 21.30 -4.97
N ASN A 327 5.47 20.49 -4.85
CA ASN A 327 5.33 19.12 -4.36
C ASN A 327 5.16 19.14 -2.83
N VAL A 328 4.33 18.26 -2.28
CA VAL A 328 3.95 18.32 -0.86
C VAL A 328 4.12 16.99 -0.14
N ILE A 329 4.57 17.07 1.11
CA ILE A 329 4.54 15.97 2.08
C ILE A 329 3.53 16.35 3.16
N GLN A 330 2.39 15.68 3.16
CA GLN A 330 1.25 16.00 4.02
C GLN A 330 1.20 15.11 5.26
N TRP A 331 0.90 15.72 6.40
CA TRP A 331 0.69 15.00 7.66
C TRP A 331 -0.80 14.75 7.91
N VAL A 332 -1.17 13.48 8.12
CA VAL A 332 -2.57 13.07 8.25
C VAL A 332 -2.87 12.27 9.52
N HIS A 333 -4.07 12.49 10.05
CA HIS A 333 -4.59 11.82 11.24
C HIS A 333 -5.76 10.89 10.88
N ARG A 334 -5.79 9.72 11.51
CA ARG A 334 -6.82 8.68 11.37
C ARG A 334 -7.13 8.09 12.74
N SER A 335 -8.31 7.52 12.92
CA SER A 335 -8.72 6.88 14.18
C SER A 335 -8.05 5.52 14.42
N THR A 336 -7.66 4.85 13.34
CA THR A 336 -6.88 3.61 13.36
C THR A 336 -5.53 3.83 12.70
N ARG A 337 -4.55 2.98 13.01
CA ARG A 337 -3.27 2.97 12.28
C ARG A 337 -3.56 2.84 10.79
N GLY A 338 -2.99 3.72 9.99
CA GLY A 338 -3.27 3.75 8.57
C GLY A 338 -2.06 3.91 7.69
N TRP A 339 -2.29 3.73 6.40
CA TRP A 339 -1.24 3.70 5.40
C TRP A 339 -0.73 5.11 5.10
N SER A 340 0.56 5.18 4.83
CA SER A 340 1.12 6.27 4.05
C SER A 340 1.04 5.90 2.57
N TYR A 341 1.04 6.90 1.70
CA TYR A 341 1.07 6.69 0.26
C TYR A 341 1.63 7.93 -0.46
N GLY A 342 2.44 7.69 -1.48
CA GLY A 342 2.86 8.66 -2.47
C GLY A 342 1.97 8.62 -3.73
N GLY A 343 1.45 9.77 -4.15
CA GLY A 343 0.71 9.95 -5.39
C GLY A 343 1.25 11.12 -6.22
N SER A 344 0.71 11.31 -7.41
CA SER A 344 1.13 12.42 -8.28
C SER A 344 0.01 12.94 -9.16
N ILE A 345 0.02 14.24 -9.42
CA ILE A 345 -0.66 14.82 -10.58
C ILE A 345 0.30 14.73 -11.77
N LYS A 346 -0.15 14.13 -12.86
CA LYS A 346 0.70 13.87 -14.03
C LYS A 346 -0.01 14.21 -15.33
N ASP A 347 0.77 14.56 -16.36
CA ASP A 347 0.27 14.64 -17.73
C ASP A 347 0.17 13.22 -18.33
N PRO A 348 -1.06 12.68 -18.55
CA PRO A 348 -1.22 11.36 -19.13
C PRO A 348 -0.79 11.29 -20.61
N ARG A 349 -0.53 12.42 -21.26
CA ARG A 349 -0.02 12.46 -22.64
C ARG A 349 1.43 12.02 -22.70
N THR A 350 2.25 12.44 -21.74
CA THR A 350 3.72 12.36 -21.81
C THR A 350 4.39 11.61 -20.65
N GLY A 351 3.71 11.45 -19.51
CA GLY A 351 4.33 10.89 -18.29
C GLY A 351 4.98 11.92 -17.38
N GLU A 352 4.90 13.21 -17.72
CA GLU A 352 5.45 14.29 -16.90
C GLU A 352 4.70 14.40 -15.55
N ILE A 353 5.44 14.32 -14.45
CA ILE A 353 4.91 14.56 -13.10
C ILE A 353 4.86 16.07 -12.86
N LEU A 354 3.65 16.61 -12.73
CA LEU A 354 3.40 18.04 -12.46
C LEU A 354 3.49 18.36 -10.97
N LYS A 355 3.06 17.41 -10.12
CA LYS A 355 3.06 17.55 -8.66
C LYS A 355 3.19 16.19 -7.99
N GLY A 356 4.17 16.04 -7.10
CA GLY A 356 4.24 14.98 -6.10
C GLY A 356 3.36 15.29 -4.90
N HIS A 357 2.59 14.32 -4.44
CA HIS A 357 1.69 14.45 -3.29
C HIS A 357 1.83 13.24 -2.37
N VAL A 358 2.54 13.42 -1.25
CA VAL A 358 2.76 12.39 -0.25
C VAL A 358 1.81 12.58 0.92
N SER A 359 1.24 11.49 1.44
CA SER A 359 0.39 11.49 2.64
C SER A 359 0.99 10.56 3.70
N LEU A 360 1.37 11.10 4.86
CA LEU A 360 2.03 10.36 5.95
C LEU A 360 1.16 10.26 7.21
N GLY A 361 0.94 9.03 7.68
CA GLY A 361 0.04 8.73 8.80
C GLY A 361 0.65 8.91 10.19
N SER A 362 -0.04 9.67 11.05
CA SER A 362 0.45 10.03 12.40
C SER A 362 0.46 8.94 13.47
N LEU A 363 -0.43 7.95 13.40
CA LEU A 363 -0.52 6.93 14.45
C LEU A 363 0.50 5.80 14.27
N ARG A 364 1.12 5.68 13.10
CA ARG A 364 1.88 4.47 12.78
C ARG A 364 3.19 4.36 13.55
N VAL A 365 3.85 5.48 13.81
CA VAL A 365 5.06 5.59 14.64
C VAL A 365 4.89 4.95 16.03
N ARG A 366 3.67 4.93 16.57
CA ARG A 366 3.37 4.28 17.85
C ARG A 366 3.53 2.76 17.80
N GLN A 367 3.36 2.15 16.63
CA GLN A 367 3.58 0.72 16.44
C GLN A 367 5.06 0.38 16.46
N ASP A 368 5.90 1.20 15.84
CA ASP A 368 7.36 1.04 15.86
C ASP A 368 7.89 1.19 17.29
N TYR A 369 7.37 2.19 18.01
CA TYR A 369 7.63 2.35 19.45
C TYR A 369 7.19 1.11 20.24
N LEU A 370 5.99 0.57 19.97
CA LEU A 370 5.48 -0.63 20.64
C LEU A 370 6.32 -1.89 20.36
N ILE A 371 6.86 -2.03 19.15
CA ILE A 371 7.79 -3.12 18.79
C ILE A 371 9.07 -3.00 19.63
N ALA A 372 9.69 -1.83 19.66
CA ALA A 372 10.88 -1.60 20.48
C ALA A 372 10.59 -1.80 21.97
N GLN A 373 9.46 -1.30 22.46
CA GLN A 373 9.00 -1.48 23.83
C GLN A 373 8.92 -2.95 24.22
N GLY A 374 8.30 -3.79 23.38
CA GLY A 374 8.17 -5.21 23.65
C GLY A 374 9.48 -5.98 23.55
N ILE A 375 10.39 -5.59 22.65
CA ILE A 375 11.71 -6.22 22.53
C ILE A 375 12.60 -5.87 23.73
N VAL A 376 12.56 -4.61 24.18
CA VAL A 376 13.47 -4.10 25.22
C VAL A 376 12.96 -4.38 26.64
N SER A 377 11.66 -4.20 26.90
CA SER A 377 11.02 -4.29 28.22
C SER A 377 11.85 -3.62 29.33
N SER A 378 11.97 -2.28 29.30
CA SER A 378 12.89 -1.51 30.16
C SER A 378 12.23 -0.52 31.11
N PHE A 379 10.93 -0.57 31.38
CA PHE A 379 10.25 0.38 32.27
C PHE A 379 10.52 0.17 33.78
N ASN A 380 11.76 -0.19 34.14
CA ASN A 380 12.22 -0.14 35.52
C ASN A 380 12.60 1.30 35.86
N ASP A 381 12.15 1.81 37.02
CA ASP A 381 12.61 3.07 37.62
C ASP A 381 12.24 4.40 36.90
N ASN A 382 11.08 4.49 36.23
CA ASN A 382 10.64 5.69 35.49
C ASN A 382 11.59 6.16 34.37
N PHE A 383 12.49 5.28 33.90
CA PHE A 383 13.39 5.57 32.79
C PHE A 383 12.71 5.27 31.45
N GLU A 384 12.62 6.28 30.58
CA GLU A 384 12.27 6.08 29.17
C GLU A 384 13.53 5.74 28.38
N ASP A 385 13.59 4.53 27.83
CA ASP A 385 14.73 4.07 27.05
C ASP A 385 14.76 4.75 25.67
N PRO A 386 15.79 5.55 25.34
CA PRO A 386 15.83 6.36 24.13
C PRO A 386 15.75 5.52 22.86
N ARG A 387 16.16 4.25 22.90
CA ARG A 387 16.14 3.33 21.76
C ARG A 387 14.74 3.14 21.17
N LEU A 388 13.69 3.25 22.00
CA LEU A 388 12.30 3.12 21.55
C LEU A 388 11.91 4.27 20.62
N MET A 389 12.26 5.50 21.00
CA MET A 389 12.03 6.69 20.18
C MET A 389 12.95 6.70 18.96
N GLU A 390 14.22 6.35 19.13
CA GLU A 390 15.21 6.32 18.03
C GLU A 390 14.81 5.35 16.92
N LEU A 391 14.37 4.13 17.26
CA LEU A 391 13.87 3.17 16.27
C LEU A 391 12.64 3.72 15.53
N ALA A 392 11.71 4.36 16.24
CA ALA A 392 10.51 4.93 15.65
C ALA A 392 10.84 6.11 14.71
N LEU A 393 11.81 6.95 15.07
CA LEU A 393 12.30 8.04 14.22
C LEU A 393 13.11 7.54 13.02
N ALA A 394 13.94 6.51 13.18
CA ALA A 394 14.64 5.86 12.08
C ALA A 394 13.64 5.28 11.05
N ARG A 395 12.54 4.68 11.52
CA ARG A 395 11.48 4.21 10.65
C ARG A 395 10.78 5.35 9.90
N LEU A 396 10.51 6.46 10.57
CA LEU A 396 9.90 7.64 9.93
C LEU A 396 10.77 8.23 8.81
N ARG A 397 12.10 8.23 8.96
CA ARG A 397 13.02 8.64 7.89
C ARG A 397 12.86 7.76 6.65
N GLN A 398 12.96 6.45 6.82
CA GLN A 398 12.79 5.49 5.73
C GLN A 398 11.42 5.64 5.06
N LEU A 399 10.35 5.77 5.87
CA LEU A 399 8.99 5.93 5.35
C LEU A 399 8.87 7.21 4.51
N SER A 400 9.45 8.32 4.97
CA SER A 400 9.46 9.57 4.21
C SER A 400 10.14 9.39 2.85
N ALA A 401 11.33 8.75 2.84
CA ALA A 401 12.07 8.44 1.62
C ALA A 401 11.25 7.55 0.67
N HIS A 402 10.67 6.47 1.20
CA HIS A 402 9.87 5.49 0.45
C HIS A 402 8.70 6.15 -0.28
N GLU A 403 7.90 6.94 0.43
CA GLU A 403 6.69 7.53 -0.15
C GLU A 403 7.02 8.63 -1.17
N VAL A 404 8.10 9.39 -0.95
CA VAL A 404 8.65 10.33 -1.95
C VAL A 404 9.17 9.60 -3.18
N GLY A 405 9.70 8.39 -3.03
CA GLY A 405 10.16 7.55 -4.14
C GLY A 405 9.06 7.29 -5.19
N HIS A 406 7.83 7.03 -4.75
CA HIS A 406 6.69 6.89 -5.65
C HIS A 406 6.37 8.19 -6.39
N THR A 407 6.54 9.35 -5.75
CA THR A 407 6.19 10.63 -6.34
C THR A 407 7.25 11.19 -7.28
N ILE A 408 8.46 10.64 -7.27
CA ILE A 408 9.49 10.88 -8.29
C ILE A 408 9.51 9.81 -9.40
N GLY A 409 8.61 8.83 -9.32
CA GLY A 409 8.30 7.88 -10.38
C GLY A 409 8.67 6.43 -10.13
N LEU A 410 9.18 6.05 -8.95
CA LEU A 410 9.66 4.69 -8.68
C LEU A 410 8.56 3.74 -8.18
N THR A 411 8.70 2.46 -8.52
CA THR A 411 7.89 1.38 -7.96
C THR A 411 8.65 0.64 -6.85
N HIS A 412 8.00 -0.31 -6.18
CA HIS A 412 8.62 -1.10 -5.12
C HIS A 412 9.74 -2.00 -5.66
N ASN A 413 10.79 -2.20 -4.85
CA ASN A 413 11.76 -3.27 -5.05
C ASN A 413 11.85 -4.13 -3.79
N PHE A 414 11.11 -5.24 -3.77
CA PHE A 414 11.08 -6.17 -2.64
C PHE A 414 12.23 -7.17 -2.64
N ALA A 415 13.16 -7.09 -3.61
CA ALA A 415 14.41 -7.85 -3.60
C ALA A 415 15.56 -7.11 -2.88
N SER A 416 15.30 -5.92 -2.33
CA SER A 416 16.28 -5.05 -1.68
C SER A 416 17.04 -5.74 -0.53
N SER A 417 16.35 -6.51 0.31
CA SER A 417 16.96 -7.25 1.42
C SER A 417 18.11 -8.19 0.97
N TYR A 418 17.97 -8.83 -0.20
CA TYR A 418 19.02 -9.66 -0.79
C TYR A 418 20.27 -8.87 -1.18
N ASN A 419 20.09 -7.63 -1.59
CA ASN A 419 21.16 -6.70 -1.94
C ASN A 419 21.58 -5.80 -0.77
N ASP A 420 21.47 -6.28 0.47
CA ASP A 420 21.85 -5.54 1.69
C ASP A 420 21.11 -4.20 1.83
N ARG A 421 19.77 -4.26 1.71
CA ARG A 421 18.85 -3.10 1.82
C ARG A 421 19.14 -2.01 0.77
N ALA A 422 19.53 -2.41 -0.44
CA ALA A 422 19.91 -1.51 -1.53
C ALA A 422 18.82 -0.54 -2.01
N SER A 423 17.59 -0.62 -1.51
CA SER A 423 16.48 0.24 -1.90
C SER A 423 15.59 0.62 -0.72
N VAL A 424 15.27 1.91 -0.60
CA VAL A 424 14.22 2.43 0.30
C VAL A 424 12.82 2.07 -0.20
N MET A 425 12.68 1.61 -1.45
CA MET A 425 11.42 1.14 -2.04
C MET A 425 10.99 -0.26 -1.57
N ASP A 426 11.68 -0.81 -0.55
CA ASP A 426 11.29 -2.01 0.20
C ASP A 426 10.56 -1.63 1.51
N TYR A 427 9.98 -2.63 2.17
CA TYR A 427 9.43 -2.56 3.52
C TYR A 427 10.24 -3.41 4.50
N PRO A 428 11.39 -2.92 5.01
CA PRO A 428 12.20 -3.71 5.94
C PRO A 428 11.51 -3.86 7.32
N HIS A 429 11.69 -5.03 7.94
CA HIS A 429 11.46 -5.18 9.38
C HIS A 429 12.63 -4.55 10.15
N PRO A 430 12.45 -3.99 11.36
CA PRO A 430 13.59 -3.49 12.12
C PRO A 430 14.62 -4.60 12.38
N LEU A 431 15.88 -4.34 12.03
CA LEU A 431 17.00 -5.25 12.26
C LEU A 431 17.63 -4.99 13.63
N VAL A 432 17.18 -5.75 14.63
CA VAL A 432 17.74 -5.69 16.00
C VAL A 432 18.70 -6.86 16.20
N GLN A 433 19.93 -6.58 16.62
CA GLN A 433 20.95 -7.61 16.86
C GLN A 433 21.03 -7.98 18.35
N LEU A 434 21.22 -9.27 18.62
CA LEU A 434 21.58 -9.75 19.94
C LEU A 434 23.11 -9.91 20.00
N THR A 435 23.77 -9.11 20.83
CA THR A 435 25.22 -9.18 21.03
C THR A 435 25.60 -10.42 21.84
N LYS A 436 26.88 -10.84 21.74
CA LYS A 436 27.40 -12.01 22.48
C LYS A 436 27.25 -11.88 24.00
N ASP A 437 27.24 -10.65 24.51
CA ASP A 437 27.09 -10.35 25.94
C ASP A 437 25.61 -10.28 26.38
N GLY A 438 24.66 -10.59 25.50
CA GLY A 438 23.23 -10.60 25.81
C GLY A 438 22.56 -9.23 25.78
N ASN A 439 23.21 -8.21 25.18
CA ASN A 439 22.63 -6.88 24.98
C ASN A 439 21.96 -6.76 23.60
N LEU A 440 20.94 -5.90 23.51
CA LEU A 440 20.25 -5.56 22.27
C LEU A 440 20.89 -4.34 21.60
N ASP A 441 21.26 -4.48 20.33
CA ASP A 441 21.78 -3.40 19.49
C ASP A 441 20.76 -3.00 18.43
N PHE A 442 20.44 -1.71 18.41
CA PHE A 442 19.48 -1.05 17.52
C PHE A 442 20.17 -0.16 16.48
N SER A 443 21.50 -0.08 16.47
CA SER A 443 22.29 0.84 15.65
C SER A 443 22.04 0.70 14.14
N ILE A 444 21.61 -0.48 13.70
CA ILE A 444 21.31 -0.80 12.30
C ILE A 444 19.83 -1.14 12.04
N SER A 445 18.92 -0.70 12.92
CA SER A 445 17.49 -1.07 12.85
C SER A 445 16.87 -0.78 11.48
N TYR A 446 17.26 0.34 10.87
CA TYR A 446 16.93 0.72 9.50
C TYR A 446 18.16 1.34 8.85
N ASP A 447 18.26 1.21 7.54
CA ASP A 447 19.35 1.82 6.79
C ASP A 447 19.24 3.35 6.76
N VAL A 448 20.36 4.02 6.53
CA VAL A 448 20.47 5.49 6.51
C VAL A 448 20.96 5.96 5.15
N GLY A 449 20.26 6.93 4.56
CA GLY A 449 20.57 7.45 3.24
C GLY A 449 19.82 6.71 2.12
N ILE A 450 20.25 6.93 0.88
CA ILE A 450 19.63 6.29 -0.29
C ILE A 450 20.42 5.07 -0.75
N GLY A 451 19.73 3.98 -1.04
CA GLY A 451 20.35 2.71 -1.40
C GLY A 451 20.94 2.69 -2.81
N GLU A 452 21.82 1.72 -3.09
CA GLU A 452 22.49 1.63 -4.39
C GLU A 452 21.51 1.38 -5.56
N TRP A 453 20.50 0.52 -5.37
CA TRP A 453 19.47 0.28 -6.39
C TRP A 453 18.71 1.57 -6.73
N ASP A 454 18.37 2.36 -5.71
CA ASP A 454 17.66 3.63 -5.90
C ASP A 454 18.49 4.62 -6.73
N LYS A 455 19.81 4.68 -6.50
CA LYS A 455 20.73 5.48 -7.33
C LYS A 455 20.69 5.01 -8.78
N ARG A 456 20.79 3.70 -9.01
CA ARG A 456 20.75 3.10 -10.36
C ARG A 456 19.43 3.38 -11.08
N ALA A 457 18.31 3.29 -10.37
CA ALA A 457 17.01 3.64 -10.91
C ALA A 457 16.98 5.13 -11.29
N ILE A 458 17.35 6.05 -10.40
CA ILE A 458 17.37 7.49 -10.71
C ILE A 458 18.32 7.83 -11.87
N ILE A 459 19.47 7.15 -11.99
CA ILE A 459 20.35 7.27 -13.17
C ILE A 459 19.57 6.87 -14.44
N TYR A 460 18.87 5.73 -14.47
CA TYR A 460 18.03 5.34 -15.61
C TYR A 460 16.99 6.42 -15.96
N GLY A 461 16.31 7.01 -14.96
CA GLY A 461 15.25 7.98 -15.21
C GLY A 461 15.71 9.37 -15.62
N TYR A 462 16.80 9.85 -15.03
CA TYR A 462 17.16 11.28 -15.01
C TYR A 462 18.52 11.62 -15.61
N SER A 463 19.41 10.66 -15.82
CA SER A 463 20.73 10.96 -16.41
C SER A 463 20.62 11.36 -17.89
N SER A 464 21.53 12.24 -18.30
CA SER A 464 21.67 12.71 -19.68
C SER A 464 22.28 11.61 -20.56
N VAL A 465 21.71 11.41 -21.75
CA VAL A 465 22.25 10.46 -22.74
C VAL A 465 23.50 11.07 -23.38
N PRO A 466 24.63 10.34 -23.46
CA PRO A 466 25.81 10.79 -24.18
C PRO A 466 25.52 11.02 -25.68
N ASN A 467 26.09 12.07 -26.28
CA ASN A 467 25.79 12.47 -27.67
C ASN A 467 26.22 11.43 -28.74
N ASN A 468 27.05 10.44 -28.38
CA ASN A 468 27.65 9.47 -29.29
C ASN A 468 26.92 8.12 -29.35
N ILE A 469 25.86 7.91 -28.55
CA ILE A 469 25.08 6.67 -28.52
C ILE A 469 23.58 6.98 -28.55
N SER A 470 22.78 5.99 -28.93
CA SER A 470 21.31 6.14 -28.87
C SER A 470 20.80 6.07 -27.42
N GLU A 471 19.62 6.64 -27.14
CA GLU A 471 19.02 6.50 -25.81
C GLU A 471 18.78 5.03 -25.45
N GLN A 472 18.31 4.21 -26.40
CA GLN A 472 18.07 2.79 -26.16
C GLN A 472 19.36 2.06 -25.75
N GLU A 473 20.45 2.26 -26.52
CA GLU A 473 21.76 1.67 -26.23
C GLU A 473 22.27 2.08 -24.83
N TYR A 474 22.15 3.35 -24.48
CA TYR A 474 22.54 3.84 -23.15
C TYR A 474 21.72 3.20 -22.02
N LEU A 475 20.40 3.08 -22.19
CA LEU A 475 19.53 2.48 -21.18
C LEU A 475 19.80 0.97 -21.03
N ASP A 476 20.12 0.27 -22.12
CA ASP A 476 20.49 -1.14 -22.11
C ASP A 476 21.83 -1.36 -21.39
N GLU A 477 22.83 -0.50 -21.61
CA GLU A 477 24.12 -0.52 -20.88
C GLU A 477 23.93 -0.36 -19.36
N LEU A 478 23.03 0.54 -18.93
CA LEU A 478 22.73 0.75 -17.51
C LEU A 478 22.10 -0.49 -16.87
N ILE A 479 21.21 -1.18 -17.59
CA ILE A 479 20.58 -2.44 -17.14
C ILE A 479 21.63 -3.55 -17.07
N GLU A 480 22.49 -3.68 -18.09
CA GLU A 480 23.55 -4.68 -18.09
C GLU A 480 24.53 -4.48 -16.92
N GLU A 481 24.87 -3.23 -16.62
CA GLU A 481 25.69 -2.91 -15.46
C GLU A 481 24.99 -3.24 -14.14
N ASN A 482 23.66 -3.02 -14.01
CA ASN A 482 22.90 -3.48 -12.84
C ASN A 482 23.00 -4.99 -12.66
N HIS A 483 22.92 -5.76 -13.75
CA HIS A 483 23.11 -7.22 -13.73
C HIS A 483 24.51 -7.62 -13.29
N LYS A 484 25.56 -6.95 -13.81
CA LYS A 484 26.96 -7.18 -13.40
C LYS A 484 27.18 -6.88 -11.91
N ASN A 485 26.47 -5.88 -11.38
CA ASN A 485 26.51 -5.52 -9.96
C ASN A 485 25.64 -6.45 -9.09
N GLY A 486 24.92 -7.40 -9.68
CA GLY A 486 24.08 -8.37 -8.98
C GLY A 486 22.83 -7.74 -8.33
N LEU A 487 22.42 -6.55 -8.78
CA LEU A 487 21.25 -5.86 -8.24
C LEU A 487 19.96 -6.51 -8.77
N LYS A 488 19.17 -7.08 -7.86
CA LYS A 488 17.89 -7.72 -8.19
C LYS A 488 16.74 -6.71 -8.12
N PHE A 489 15.79 -6.89 -9.01
CA PHE A 489 14.55 -6.11 -9.04
C PHE A 489 13.35 -7.03 -9.22
N ILE A 490 12.52 -7.09 -8.18
CA ILE A 490 11.24 -7.80 -8.19
C ILE A 490 10.23 -6.95 -7.43
N THR A 491 9.05 -6.79 -8.02
CA THR A 491 8.04 -5.84 -7.54
C THR A 491 6.75 -6.53 -7.09
N ASP A 492 5.71 -5.73 -6.84
CA ASP A 492 4.47 -6.12 -6.16
C ASP A 492 3.83 -7.42 -6.68
N GLN A 493 3.84 -7.63 -8.01
CA GLN A 493 3.18 -8.76 -8.67
C GLN A 493 3.68 -10.12 -8.15
N ASP A 494 4.96 -10.22 -7.80
CA ASP A 494 5.59 -11.50 -7.43
C ASP A 494 5.92 -11.59 -5.93
N ALA A 495 6.00 -10.45 -5.25
CA ALA A 495 6.35 -10.38 -3.83
C ALA A 495 5.14 -10.43 -2.89
N ARG A 496 3.97 -9.92 -3.29
CA ARG A 496 2.79 -9.80 -2.41
C ARG A 496 1.87 -11.01 -2.35
N PRO A 497 1.67 -11.79 -3.43
CA PRO A 497 0.76 -12.93 -3.36
C PRO A 497 1.27 -14.01 -2.39
N ILE A 498 0.36 -14.60 -1.61
CA ILE A 498 0.64 -15.76 -0.73
C ILE A 498 1.29 -16.93 -1.49
N GLY A 499 0.83 -17.13 -2.75
CA GLY A 499 1.36 -18.14 -3.68
C GLY A 499 2.61 -17.70 -4.46
N GLY A 500 3.16 -16.51 -4.15
CA GLY A 500 4.38 -15.97 -4.72
C GLY A 500 5.54 -16.97 -4.62
N LEU A 501 6.44 -16.90 -5.59
CA LEU A 501 7.42 -17.96 -5.86
C LEU A 501 8.86 -17.47 -5.95
N HIS A 502 9.09 -16.16 -5.94
CA HIS A 502 10.44 -15.62 -5.97
C HIS A 502 11.11 -15.79 -4.59
N PRO A 503 12.29 -16.44 -4.50
CA PRO A 503 12.91 -16.80 -3.22
C PRO A 503 13.52 -15.61 -2.46
N TYR A 504 13.69 -14.46 -3.12
CA TYR A 504 14.35 -13.28 -2.53
C TYR A 504 13.51 -12.01 -2.52
N ALA A 505 12.21 -12.08 -2.86
CA ALA A 505 11.36 -10.88 -2.98
C ALA A 505 10.26 -10.86 -1.93
N HIS A 506 10.51 -10.17 -0.82
CA HIS A 506 9.70 -10.27 0.40
C HIS A 506 9.50 -8.92 1.07
N LEU A 507 8.34 -8.77 1.69
CA LEU A 507 8.03 -7.63 2.53
C LEU A 507 8.38 -8.02 3.97
N TRP A 508 8.96 -7.09 4.74
CA TRP A 508 9.38 -7.29 6.14
C TRP A 508 10.51 -8.31 6.33
N ASP A 509 11.39 -8.40 5.35
CA ASP A 509 12.55 -9.29 5.37
C ASP A 509 13.83 -8.51 5.72
N ASN A 510 14.88 -9.24 6.07
CA ASN A 510 16.24 -8.73 6.19
C ASN A 510 17.25 -9.79 5.77
N GLY A 511 18.37 -9.34 5.23
CA GLY A 511 19.48 -10.22 4.88
C GLY A 511 19.26 -11.01 3.59
N LYS A 512 20.28 -11.80 3.23
CA LYS A 512 20.34 -12.48 1.93
C LYS A 512 19.67 -13.85 1.91
N ASP A 513 19.47 -14.43 3.09
CA ASP A 513 18.95 -15.78 3.25
C ASP A 513 17.74 -15.77 4.19
N PRO A 514 16.52 -15.93 3.64
CA PRO A 514 15.30 -15.86 4.44
C PRO A 514 15.25 -16.90 5.57
N VAL A 515 15.86 -18.08 5.38
CA VAL A 515 15.90 -19.15 6.39
C VAL A 515 16.76 -18.74 7.58
N SER A 516 17.98 -18.27 7.32
CA SER A 516 18.86 -17.74 8.37
C SER A 516 18.21 -16.60 9.14
N GLU A 517 17.51 -15.69 8.45
CA GLU A 517 16.79 -14.60 9.11
C GLU A 517 15.63 -15.10 9.98
N LEU A 518 14.87 -16.12 9.53
CA LEU A 518 13.82 -16.74 10.36
C LEU A 518 14.38 -17.32 11.66
N ASN A 519 15.52 -18.00 11.58
CA ASN A 519 16.19 -18.57 12.74
C ASN A 519 16.65 -17.47 13.71
N ARG A 520 17.31 -16.42 13.20
CA ARG A 520 17.75 -15.27 13.99
C ARG A 520 16.58 -14.53 14.66
N MET A 521 15.49 -14.29 13.93
CA MET A 521 14.28 -13.71 14.50
C MET A 521 13.65 -14.60 15.58
N GLY A 522 13.72 -15.92 15.41
CA GLY A 522 13.31 -16.89 16.42
C GLY A 522 14.09 -16.74 17.73
N GLU A 523 15.42 -16.59 17.64
CA GLU A 523 16.28 -16.35 18.80
C GLU A 523 15.96 -15.02 19.50
N LEU A 524 15.85 -13.93 18.73
CA LEU A 524 15.47 -12.61 19.25
C LEU A 524 14.10 -12.66 19.92
N ARG A 525 13.13 -13.34 19.31
CA ARG A 525 11.79 -13.53 19.89
C ARG A 525 11.85 -14.25 21.22
N THR A 526 12.58 -15.37 21.29
CA THR A 526 12.73 -16.12 22.56
C THR A 526 13.40 -15.26 23.63
N PHE A 527 14.44 -14.50 23.27
CA PHE A 527 15.09 -13.57 24.18
C PHE A 527 14.10 -12.52 24.73
N ALA A 528 13.35 -11.85 23.84
CA ALA A 528 12.39 -10.83 24.21
C ALA A 528 11.26 -11.39 25.11
N LEU A 529 10.64 -12.51 24.71
CA LEU A 529 9.57 -13.15 25.49
C LEU A 529 10.00 -13.51 26.92
N ASN A 530 11.25 -13.99 27.09
CA ASN A 530 11.78 -14.35 28.41
C ASN A 530 12.07 -13.13 29.31
N ARG A 531 12.24 -11.95 28.71
CA ARG A 531 12.49 -10.69 29.42
C ARG A 531 11.20 -9.94 29.77
N MET A 532 10.12 -10.18 29.01
CA MET A 532 8.83 -9.54 29.25
C MET A 532 8.31 -9.87 30.66
N GLY A 533 7.98 -8.82 31.41
CA GLY A 533 7.32 -8.89 32.71
C GLY A 533 6.63 -7.56 33.05
N THR A 534 6.64 -7.18 34.32
CA THR A 534 6.05 -5.93 34.82
C THR A 534 6.66 -4.69 34.15
N ASN A 535 7.95 -4.76 33.81
CA ASN A 535 8.75 -3.78 33.08
C ASN A 535 8.42 -3.63 31.58
N SER A 536 7.44 -4.38 31.07
CA SER A 536 6.99 -4.26 29.67
C SER A 536 6.04 -3.08 29.45
N ILE A 537 5.52 -2.49 30.54
CA ILE A 537 4.62 -1.35 30.53
C ILE A 537 5.08 -0.31 31.56
N PRO A 538 4.76 0.99 31.36
CA PRO A 538 5.05 2.03 32.34
C PRO A 538 4.24 1.90 33.65
N ASP A 539 4.74 2.54 34.71
CA ASP A 539 4.00 2.71 35.97
C ASP A 539 2.65 3.39 35.74
N GLY A 540 1.61 2.90 36.44
CA GLY A 540 0.24 3.41 36.32
C GLY A 540 -0.58 2.81 35.17
N VAL A 541 0.04 2.03 34.27
CA VAL A 541 -0.66 1.26 33.24
C VAL A 541 -1.12 -0.09 33.82
N PRO A 542 -2.36 -0.56 33.57
CA PRO A 542 -2.80 -1.87 34.06
C PRO A 542 -2.03 -3.03 33.42
N TYR A 543 -1.79 -4.09 34.20
CA TYR A 543 -1.13 -5.32 33.72
C TYR A 543 -1.78 -5.97 32.50
N SER A 544 -3.08 -5.79 32.28
CA SER A 544 -3.76 -6.32 31.10
C SER A 544 -3.27 -5.72 29.78
N GLU A 545 -2.68 -4.52 29.79
CA GLU A 545 -2.12 -3.90 28.58
C GLU A 545 -0.81 -4.54 28.10
N ILE A 546 -0.18 -5.40 28.91
CA ILE A 546 0.93 -6.25 28.46
C ILE A 546 0.50 -7.12 27.28
N GLU A 547 -0.78 -7.50 27.16
CA GLU A 547 -1.29 -8.28 26.01
C GLU A 547 -1.00 -7.55 24.67
N LYS A 548 -1.18 -6.23 24.61
CA LYS A 548 -0.95 -5.46 23.38
C LYS A 548 0.54 -5.33 23.04
N VAL A 549 1.40 -5.27 24.06
CA VAL A 549 2.86 -5.30 23.90
C VAL A 549 3.35 -6.69 23.46
N LEU A 550 2.68 -7.75 23.93
CA LEU A 550 3.01 -9.14 23.60
C LEU A 550 2.75 -9.46 22.13
N VAL A 551 1.68 -8.93 21.52
CA VAL A 551 1.32 -9.22 20.13
C VAL A 551 2.47 -9.02 19.13
N PRO A 552 3.12 -7.84 19.04
CA PRO A 552 4.22 -7.64 18.09
C PRO A 552 5.44 -8.51 18.40
N VAL A 553 5.73 -8.82 19.67
CA VAL A 553 6.85 -9.68 20.06
C VAL A 553 6.59 -11.13 19.69
N TYR A 554 5.43 -11.68 20.09
CA TYR A 554 5.07 -13.06 19.81
C TYR A 554 4.95 -13.33 18.31
N LEU A 555 4.50 -12.35 17.53
CA LEU A 555 4.30 -12.48 16.09
C LEU A 555 5.39 -11.81 15.25
N MET A 556 6.57 -11.47 15.81
CA MET A 556 7.58 -10.70 15.07
C MET A 556 8.07 -11.40 13.79
N HIS A 557 8.17 -12.73 13.81
CA HIS A 557 8.69 -13.55 12.71
C HIS A 557 7.63 -13.94 11.67
N ARG A 558 6.39 -13.42 11.76
CA ARG A 558 5.27 -13.88 10.90
C ARG A 558 5.47 -13.61 9.41
N TYR A 559 6.13 -12.52 9.04
CA TYR A 559 6.44 -12.21 7.64
C TYR A 559 7.66 -12.97 7.15
N GLN A 560 8.59 -13.26 8.06
CA GLN A 560 9.72 -14.12 7.74
C GLN A 560 9.26 -15.56 7.44
N ILE A 561 8.21 -16.05 8.11
CA ILE A 561 7.56 -17.32 7.73
C ILE A 561 7.03 -17.26 6.29
N GLU A 562 6.39 -16.16 5.91
CA GLU A 562 5.91 -15.94 4.55
C GLU A 562 7.09 -15.93 3.55
N ALA A 563 8.16 -15.20 3.86
CA ALA A 563 9.36 -15.14 3.03
C ALA A 563 9.98 -16.53 2.79
N VAL A 564 10.22 -17.29 3.86
CA VAL A 564 10.75 -18.66 3.79
C VAL A 564 9.82 -19.58 3.02
N SER A 565 8.49 -19.39 3.11
CA SER A 565 7.56 -20.26 2.40
C SER A 565 7.69 -20.18 0.89
N LYS A 566 8.12 -19.04 0.33
CA LYS A 566 8.27 -18.87 -1.13
C LYS A 566 9.48 -19.61 -1.69
N ILE A 567 10.42 -20.04 -0.85
CA ILE A 567 11.52 -20.95 -1.23
C ILE A 567 10.96 -22.31 -1.64
N ILE A 568 9.95 -22.82 -0.93
CA ILE A 568 9.31 -24.11 -1.19
C ILE A 568 8.54 -24.03 -2.52
N GLY A 569 8.91 -24.90 -3.48
CA GLY A 569 8.42 -24.83 -4.86
C GLY A 569 8.75 -23.49 -5.54
N GLY A 570 9.77 -22.77 -5.06
CA GLY A 570 10.18 -21.46 -5.55
C GLY A 570 10.99 -21.51 -6.84
N ILE A 571 11.05 -20.38 -7.52
CA ILE A 571 11.82 -20.18 -8.76
C ILE A 571 12.50 -18.81 -8.68
N ASP A 572 13.82 -18.76 -8.85
CA ASP A 572 14.57 -17.51 -9.04
C ASP A 572 14.45 -17.09 -10.50
N PHE A 573 13.96 -15.88 -10.74
CA PHE A 573 13.81 -15.31 -12.06
C PHE A 573 14.01 -13.80 -12.01
N SER A 574 14.16 -13.19 -13.16
CA SER A 574 14.21 -11.73 -13.30
C SER A 574 13.28 -11.31 -14.42
N TYR A 575 13.03 -10.01 -14.55
CA TYR A 575 12.22 -9.47 -15.64
C TYR A 575 13.00 -9.29 -16.96
N GLN A 576 14.01 -10.14 -17.18
CA GLN A 576 14.90 -10.11 -18.34
C GLN A 576 14.15 -10.05 -19.67
N VAL A 577 14.66 -9.22 -20.56
CA VAL A 577 14.18 -9.07 -21.94
C VAL A 577 15.05 -9.93 -22.87
N LYS A 578 14.43 -10.56 -23.89
CA LYS A 578 15.18 -11.34 -24.87
C LYS A 578 16.26 -10.49 -25.54
N GLY A 579 17.51 -10.94 -25.46
CA GLY A 579 18.67 -10.21 -25.99
C GLY A 579 19.50 -9.51 -24.92
N SER A 580 19.03 -9.42 -23.67
CA SER A 580 19.83 -9.05 -22.51
C SER A 580 20.23 -10.29 -21.69
N GLY A 581 21.51 -10.36 -21.28
CA GLY A 581 21.99 -11.38 -20.33
C GLY A 581 22.01 -12.84 -20.81
N GLU A 582 21.88 -13.77 -19.86
CA GLU A 582 21.92 -15.22 -20.09
C GLU A 582 20.58 -15.77 -20.61
N ASN A 583 20.64 -16.82 -21.44
CA ASN A 583 19.44 -17.41 -22.07
C ASN A 583 18.57 -18.29 -21.13
N GLN A 584 18.76 -18.21 -19.81
CA GLN A 584 17.98 -18.95 -18.82
C GLN A 584 17.10 -17.99 -18.00
N PRO A 585 15.81 -17.83 -18.36
CA PRO A 585 14.96 -16.80 -17.76
C PRO A 585 14.58 -17.10 -16.30
N TYR A 586 14.76 -18.34 -15.85
CA TYR A 586 14.46 -18.75 -14.48
C TYR A 586 15.19 -20.04 -14.08
N GLN A 587 15.34 -20.27 -12.78
CA GLN A 587 15.89 -21.48 -12.18
C GLN A 587 15.07 -21.94 -10.97
N TRP A 588 14.81 -23.25 -10.87
CA TRP A 588 14.18 -23.82 -9.67
C TRP A 588 15.11 -23.67 -8.47
N VAL A 589 14.54 -23.38 -7.30
CA VAL A 589 15.32 -23.39 -6.07
C VAL A 589 15.76 -24.82 -5.74
N ASP A 590 17.02 -24.98 -5.31
CA ASP A 590 17.59 -26.29 -4.97
C ASP A 590 16.77 -27.06 -3.95
N GLU A 591 16.65 -28.37 -4.13
CA GLU A 591 15.86 -29.25 -3.28
C GLU A 591 16.24 -29.17 -1.80
N GLU A 592 17.54 -29.16 -1.49
CA GLU A 592 18.03 -29.09 -0.11
C GLU A 592 17.63 -27.77 0.55
N LYS A 593 17.64 -26.66 -0.19
CA LYS A 593 17.15 -25.35 0.28
C LYS A 593 15.64 -25.38 0.55
N GLN A 594 14.87 -26.10 -0.27
CA GLN A 594 13.43 -26.29 -0.05
C GLN A 594 13.14 -27.13 1.20
N LYS A 595 13.90 -28.21 1.43
CA LYS A 595 13.81 -29.04 2.64
C LYS A 595 14.19 -28.24 3.90
N GLU A 596 15.26 -27.45 3.80
CA GLU A 596 15.70 -26.54 4.86
C GLU A 596 14.60 -25.52 5.22
N ALA A 597 14.00 -24.88 4.21
CA ALA A 597 12.89 -23.95 4.39
C ALA A 597 11.66 -24.59 5.05
N LEU A 598 11.29 -25.81 4.62
CA LEU A 598 10.22 -26.58 5.26
C LEU A 598 10.55 -26.85 6.74
N GLY A 599 11.76 -27.30 7.04
CA GLY A 599 12.22 -27.53 8.40
C GLY A 599 12.17 -26.28 9.27
N ALA A 600 12.61 -25.14 8.75
CA ALA A 600 12.60 -23.86 9.46
C ALA A 600 11.18 -23.39 9.80
N ILE A 601 10.21 -23.53 8.88
CA ILE A 601 8.80 -23.22 9.18
C ILE A 601 8.22 -24.21 10.18
N LEU A 602 8.55 -25.51 10.09
CA LEU A 602 8.09 -26.50 11.06
C LEU A 602 8.62 -26.22 12.47
N ASN A 603 9.82 -25.65 12.60
CA ASN A 603 10.40 -25.26 13.89
C ASN A 603 9.60 -24.14 14.58
N THR A 604 8.97 -23.22 13.84
CA THR A 604 8.11 -22.17 14.41
C THR A 604 6.81 -22.74 15.01
N MET A 605 6.43 -23.95 14.61
CA MET A 605 5.29 -24.70 15.14
C MET A 605 5.66 -25.71 16.23
N SER A 606 6.92 -25.75 16.68
CA SER A 606 7.31 -26.59 17.81
C SER A 606 6.68 -26.09 19.11
N VAL A 607 6.47 -26.99 20.09
CA VAL A 607 5.97 -26.61 21.42
C VAL A 607 6.82 -25.50 22.04
N LYS A 608 8.16 -25.62 21.92
CA LYS A 608 9.12 -24.61 22.39
C LYS A 608 8.92 -23.24 21.74
N ALA A 609 8.58 -23.18 20.45
CA ALA A 609 8.34 -21.92 19.76
C ALA A 609 6.97 -21.34 20.09
N LEU A 610 5.94 -22.18 20.23
CA LEU A 610 4.55 -21.75 20.42
C LEU A 610 4.22 -21.36 21.87
N GLN A 611 4.81 -22.02 22.86
CA GLN A 611 4.49 -21.82 24.26
C GLN A 611 5.00 -20.47 24.78
N LEU A 612 4.13 -19.76 25.50
CA LEU A 612 4.49 -18.53 26.24
C LEU A 612 5.14 -18.89 27.59
N PRO A 613 6.07 -18.07 28.12
CA PRO A 613 6.58 -18.23 29.48
C PRO A 613 5.44 -18.21 30.51
N GLU A 614 5.40 -19.19 31.42
CA GLU A 614 4.34 -19.30 32.42
C GLU A 614 4.26 -18.07 33.34
N SER A 615 5.40 -17.49 33.70
CA SER A 615 5.49 -16.25 34.48
C SER A 615 4.80 -15.08 33.79
N LEU A 616 4.91 -14.99 32.46
CA LEU A 616 4.26 -13.94 31.67
C LEU A 616 2.76 -14.18 31.56
N VAL A 617 2.32 -15.41 31.32
CA VAL A 617 0.89 -15.75 31.25
C VAL A 617 0.20 -15.46 32.59
N ALA A 618 0.83 -15.81 33.70
CA ALA A 618 0.30 -15.56 35.05
C ALA A 618 0.17 -14.05 35.38
N LEU A 619 0.93 -13.20 34.68
CA LEU A 619 0.96 -11.76 34.92
C LEU A 619 -0.17 -11.00 34.20
N ILE A 620 -0.77 -11.56 33.14
CA ILE A 620 -1.72 -10.85 32.28
C ILE A 620 -3.17 -11.19 32.68
N PRO A 621 -3.85 -10.33 33.47
CA PRO A 621 -5.26 -10.55 33.82
C PRO A 621 -6.19 -10.20 32.64
N PRO A 622 -7.49 -10.49 32.76
CA PRO A 622 -8.50 -9.89 31.87
C PRO A 622 -8.39 -8.35 31.80
N PRO A 623 -8.85 -7.72 30.69
CA PRO A 623 -8.84 -6.27 30.53
C PRO A 623 -9.41 -5.52 31.75
N ALA A 624 -8.68 -4.52 32.23
CA ALA A 624 -9.10 -3.70 33.36
C ALA A 624 -10.31 -2.83 32.98
N TYR A 625 -11.09 -2.37 33.97
CA TYR A 625 -12.19 -1.43 33.72
C TYR A 625 -11.67 -0.17 33.01
N GLY A 626 -12.33 0.25 31.93
CA GLY A 626 -11.89 1.35 31.06
C GLY A 626 -10.97 0.92 29.91
N TYR A 627 -10.56 -0.35 29.88
CA TYR A 627 -9.74 -0.94 28.83
C TYR A 627 -10.51 -2.08 28.15
N SER A 628 -10.24 -2.30 26.87
CA SER A 628 -10.86 -3.37 26.09
C SER A 628 -9.87 -3.99 25.14
N ARG A 629 -10.09 -5.28 24.83
CA ARG A 629 -9.46 -5.89 23.65
C ARG A 629 -9.94 -5.20 22.39
N ASP A 630 -9.02 -4.97 21.48
CA ASP A 630 -9.29 -4.40 20.17
C ASP A 630 -8.60 -5.24 19.08
N ARG A 631 -8.43 -4.66 17.89
CA ARG A 631 -7.78 -5.34 16.77
C ARG A 631 -6.29 -5.65 17.01
N GLU A 632 -5.67 -5.02 18.00
CA GLU A 632 -4.27 -5.21 18.40
C GLU A 632 -4.15 -6.15 19.61
N SER A 633 -5.21 -6.90 19.94
CA SER A 633 -5.24 -7.91 21.00
C SER A 633 -5.50 -9.30 20.42
N PHE A 634 -5.08 -10.34 21.14
CA PHE A 634 -5.34 -11.72 20.73
C PHE A 634 -6.81 -12.09 20.91
N LYS A 635 -7.27 -13.06 20.11
CA LYS A 635 -8.58 -13.70 20.28
C LYS A 635 -8.37 -15.05 20.99
N GLY A 636 -9.38 -15.50 21.73
CA GLY A 636 -9.30 -16.71 22.54
C GLY A 636 -10.66 -17.37 22.77
N TYR A 637 -10.63 -18.59 23.28
CA TYR A 637 -11.81 -19.38 23.64
C TYR A 637 -12.15 -19.28 25.13
N THR A 638 -11.27 -18.73 25.96
CA THR A 638 -11.43 -18.59 27.42
C THR A 638 -12.18 -17.31 27.85
N GLY A 639 -12.90 -16.66 26.93
CA GLY A 639 -13.58 -15.40 27.19
C GLY A 639 -12.60 -14.23 27.34
N SER A 640 -12.64 -13.52 28.46
CA SER A 640 -11.78 -12.35 28.72
C SER A 640 -10.38 -12.71 29.23
N LEU A 641 -10.16 -13.96 29.67
CA LEU A 641 -8.85 -14.43 30.07
C LEU A 641 -7.91 -14.51 28.86
N LEU A 642 -6.60 -14.37 29.07
CA LEU A 642 -5.61 -14.66 28.02
C LEU A 642 -5.65 -16.16 27.70
N ASP A 643 -5.59 -16.51 26.42
CA ASP A 643 -5.65 -17.90 25.94
C ASP A 643 -4.35 -18.25 25.20
N PRO A 644 -3.32 -18.76 25.90
CA PRO A 644 -2.04 -19.11 25.28
C PRO A 644 -2.18 -20.15 24.16
N LEU A 645 -3.14 -21.08 24.29
CA LEU A 645 -3.34 -22.14 23.29
C LEU A 645 -3.99 -21.58 22.03
N ALA A 646 -4.94 -20.65 22.14
CA ALA A 646 -5.49 -19.94 20.98
C ALA A 646 -4.47 -19.05 20.29
N ILE A 647 -3.58 -18.40 21.06
CA ILE A 647 -2.45 -17.62 20.52
C ILE A 647 -1.53 -18.53 19.69
N ALA A 648 -1.19 -19.70 20.22
CA ALA A 648 -0.41 -20.71 19.51
C ALA A 648 -1.15 -21.25 18.26
N GLU A 649 -2.46 -21.49 18.35
CA GLU A 649 -3.29 -21.90 17.21
C GLU A 649 -3.27 -20.86 16.09
N ALA A 650 -3.33 -19.57 16.42
CA ALA A 650 -3.28 -18.50 15.44
C ALA A 650 -1.96 -18.51 14.63
N LEU A 651 -0.81 -18.67 15.31
CA LEU A 651 0.50 -18.73 14.67
C LEU A 651 0.72 -20.03 13.88
N ALA A 652 0.28 -21.17 14.43
CA ALA A 652 0.32 -22.45 13.73
C ALA A 652 -0.54 -22.43 12.46
N ASN A 653 -1.74 -21.86 12.54
CA ASN A 653 -2.62 -21.70 11.39
C ASN A 653 -2.03 -20.77 10.33
N HIS A 654 -1.38 -19.67 10.72
CA HIS A 654 -0.65 -18.81 9.78
C HIS A 654 0.42 -19.60 9.03
N SER A 655 1.31 -20.29 9.75
CA SER A 655 2.37 -21.10 9.16
C SER A 655 1.82 -22.19 8.23
N MET A 656 0.79 -22.90 8.68
CA MET A 656 0.16 -23.97 7.91
C MET A 656 -0.54 -23.47 6.64
N GLN A 657 -1.13 -22.26 6.65
CA GLN A 657 -1.73 -21.67 5.44
C GLN A 657 -0.71 -21.48 4.32
N PHE A 658 0.52 -21.06 4.66
CA PHE A 658 1.60 -20.95 3.67
C PHE A 658 2.09 -22.32 3.21
N LEU A 659 2.31 -23.27 4.13
CA LEU A 659 2.72 -24.63 3.76
C LEU A 659 1.69 -25.36 2.90
N MET A 660 0.40 -25.03 3.06
CA MET A 660 -0.74 -25.65 2.38
C MET A 660 -1.27 -24.82 1.21
N ASP A 661 -0.52 -23.86 0.68
CA ASP A 661 -0.97 -23.07 -0.46
C ASP A 661 -1.14 -23.94 -1.74
N PRO A 662 -2.30 -23.88 -2.43
CA PRO A 662 -2.55 -24.70 -3.61
C PRO A 662 -1.56 -24.51 -4.76
N GLN A 663 -1.07 -23.28 -4.98
CA GLN A 663 -0.16 -23.00 -6.10
C GLN A 663 1.23 -23.56 -5.80
N ARG A 664 1.71 -23.37 -4.58
CA ARG A 664 2.96 -23.93 -4.07
C ARG A 664 3.00 -25.45 -4.16
N LEU A 665 1.96 -26.12 -3.65
CA LEU A 665 1.86 -27.58 -3.74
C LEU A 665 1.78 -28.07 -5.19
N SER A 666 1.13 -27.31 -6.07
CA SER A 666 1.10 -27.63 -7.50
C SER A 666 2.49 -27.57 -8.14
N ARG A 667 3.35 -26.64 -7.68
CA ARG A 667 4.75 -26.55 -8.12
C ARG A 667 5.61 -27.70 -7.59
N ILE A 668 5.43 -28.11 -6.34
CA ILE A 668 6.07 -29.34 -5.82
C ILE A 668 5.68 -30.55 -6.67
N TYR A 669 4.39 -30.68 -7.03
CA TYR A 669 3.95 -31.76 -7.92
C TYR A 669 4.57 -31.66 -9.32
N LEU A 670 4.69 -30.46 -9.87
CA LEU A 670 5.27 -30.21 -11.19
C LEU A 670 6.76 -30.56 -11.23
N ASN A 671 7.53 -30.17 -10.22
CA ASN A 671 8.98 -30.37 -10.12
C ASN A 671 9.36 -31.56 -9.20
N ARG A 672 8.52 -32.59 -9.14
CA ARG A 672 8.70 -33.72 -8.22
C ARG A 672 9.82 -34.67 -8.65
N ASN A 673 10.44 -35.32 -7.68
CA ASN A 673 11.33 -36.47 -7.85
C ASN A 673 11.08 -37.53 -6.75
N GLU A 674 11.96 -38.52 -6.63
CA GLU A 674 11.82 -39.61 -5.65
C GLU A 674 11.86 -39.12 -4.19
N ASP A 675 12.74 -38.16 -3.88
CA ASP A 675 12.96 -37.65 -2.53
C ASP A 675 12.08 -36.43 -2.19
N TRP A 676 11.74 -35.62 -3.19
CA TRP A 676 10.92 -34.42 -3.06
C TRP A 676 9.64 -34.52 -3.89
N ASN A 677 8.55 -34.87 -3.21
CA ASN A 677 7.21 -34.98 -3.80
C ASN A 677 6.14 -34.73 -2.73
N LEU A 678 4.87 -34.65 -3.14
CA LEU A 678 3.76 -34.35 -2.23
C LEU A 678 3.62 -35.36 -1.08
N HIS A 679 3.91 -36.64 -1.31
CA HIS A 679 3.80 -37.66 -0.26
C HIS A 679 4.82 -37.40 0.85
N ASN A 680 6.10 -37.31 0.50
CA ASN A 680 7.19 -37.04 1.44
C ASN A 680 6.99 -35.68 2.12
N TYR A 681 6.55 -34.65 1.38
CA TYR A 681 6.26 -33.33 1.92
C TYR A 681 5.23 -33.36 3.04
N PHE A 682 4.08 -34.02 2.82
CA PHE A 682 3.06 -34.15 3.87
C PHE A 682 3.50 -35.07 5.01
N GLU A 683 4.27 -36.12 4.72
CA GLU A 683 4.81 -37.03 5.73
C GLU A 683 5.74 -36.28 6.71
N VAL A 684 6.63 -35.42 6.21
CA VAL A 684 7.51 -34.60 7.04
C VAL A 684 6.71 -33.69 7.97
N ILE A 685 5.64 -33.08 7.48
CA ILE A 685 4.75 -32.23 8.29
C ILE A 685 4.07 -33.06 9.38
N ARG A 686 3.49 -34.20 9.02
CA ARG A 686 2.82 -35.10 9.98
C ARG A 686 3.80 -35.62 11.03
N ASN A 687 4.96 -36.12 10.64
CA ASN A 687 5.99 -36.59 11.56
C ASN A 687 6.45 -35.47 12.51
N SER A 688 6.47 -34.22 12.05
CA SER A 688 6.74 -33.07 12.93
C SER A 688 5.65 -32.88 13.99
N ILE A 689 4.38 -32.97 13.60
CA ILE A 689 3.21 -32.89 14.50
C ILE A 689 3.21 -34.06 15.50
N ASP A 690 3.45 -35.28 15.04
CA ASP A 690 3.54 -36.48 15.89
C ASP A 690 4.63 -36.35 16.96
N ARG A 691 5.76 -35.72 16.64
CA ARG A 691 6.78 -35.38 17.64
C ARG A 691 6.26 -34.37 18.67
N GLN A 692 5.51 -33.36 18.25
CA GLN A 692 4.95 -32.36 19.18
C GLN A 692 3.85 -32.97 20.08
N LEU A 693 3.05 -33.90 19.57
CA LEU A 693 2.06 -34.67 20.34
C LEU A 693 2.70 -35.40 21.53
N LYS A 694 3.90 -35.97 21.34
CA LYS A 694 4.67 -36.65 22.39
C LYS A 694 5.29 -35.69 23.41
N ILE A 695 5.59 -34.45 23.01
CA ILE A 695 6.18 -33.42 23.88
C ILE A 695 5.12 -32.78 24.76
N ASN A 696 4.00 -32.35 24.16
CA ASN A 696 2.87 -31.77 24.88
C ASN A 696 1.57 -32.05 24.14
N ILE A 697 0.70 -32.84 24.75
CA ILE A 697 -0.52 -33.32 24.11
C ILE A 697 -1.44 -32.17 23.64
N GLN A 698 -1.56 -31.07 24.43
CA GLN A 698 -2.48 -29.98 24.13
C GLN A 698 -2.07 -29.22 22.86
N TYR A 699 -0.77 -28.95 22.72
CA TYR A 699 -0.23 -28.31 21.53
C TYR A 699 -0.24 -29.26 20.33
N GLY A 700 0.10 -30.53 20.54
CA GLY A 700 0.08 -31.53 19.48
C GLY A 700 -1.30 -31.73 18.86
N VAL A 701 -2.36 -31.88 19.66
CA VAL A 701 -3.74 -32.01 19.13
C VAL A 701 -4.22 -30.72 18.47
N MET A 702 -3.78 -29.56 18.94
CA MET A 702 -4.05 -28.28 18.29
C MET A 702 -3.40 -28.23 16.89
N LEU A 703 -2.13 -28.64 16.77
CA LEU A 703 -1.43 -28.69 15.48
C LEU A 703 -2.06 -29.70 14.51
N GLU A 704 -2.40 -30.88 15.02
CA GLU A 704 -3.09 -31.92 14.25
C GLU A 704 -4.45 -31.42 13.73
N LYS A 705 -5.23 -30.73 14.58
CA LYS A 705 -6.48 -30.06 14.20
C LYS A 705 -6.28 -29.05 13.07
N VAL A 706 -5.28 -28.17 13.20
CA VAL A 706 -4.98 -27.14 12.20
C VAL A 706 -4.62 -27.79 10.86
N PHE A 707 -3.72 -28.78 10.87
CA PHE A 707 -3.31 -29.51 9.67
C PHE A 707 -4.50 -30.21 9.00
N PHE A 708 -5.32 -30.93 9.77
CA PHE A 708 -6.52 -31.61 9.30
C PHE A 708 -7.48 -30.67 8.56
N PHE A 709 -7.82 -29.51 9.16
CA PHE A 709 -8.74 -28.58 8.52
C PHE A 709 -8.14 -27.87 7.31
N GLN A 710 -6.82 -27.67 7.26
CA GLN A 710 -6.16 -27.15 6.05
C GLN A 710 -6.17 -28.16 4.91
N LEU A 711 -6.03 -29.46 5.19
CA LEU A 711 -6.23 -30.52 4.18
C LEU A 711 -7.66 -30.51 3.62
N ILE A 712 -8.70 -30.39 4.46
CA ILE A 712 -10.08 -30.30 3.96
C ILE A 712 -10.27 -29.06 3.08
N LYS A 713 -9.71 -27.90 3.47
CA LYS A 713 -9.75 -26.67 2.66
C LYS A 713 -9.07 -26.87 1.30
N LEU A 714 -7.92 -27.56 1.26
CA LEU A 714 -7.22 -27.90 0.02
C LEU A 714 -8.07 -28.75 -0.92
N VAL A 715 -8.75 -29.78 -0.39
CA VAL A 715 -9.63 -30.65 -1.18
C VAL A 715 -10.87 -29.89 -1.69
N ASN A 716 -11.44 -29.00 -0.87
CA ASN A 716 -12.66 -28.26 -1.22
C ASN A 716 -12.44 -27.05 -2.13
N ASN A 717 -11.20 -26.57 -2.25
CA ASN A 717 -10.91 -25.42 -3.09
C ASN A 717 -10.93 -25.81 -4.58
N SER A 718 -11.88 -25.24 -5.32
CA SER A 718 -12.08 -25.50 -6.75
C SER A 718 -10.88 -25.12 -7.62
N LYS A 719 -10.03 -24.20 -7.15
CA LYS A 719 -8.80 -23.75 -7.81
C LYS A 719 -7.59 -24.65 -7.53
N THR A 720 -7.68 -25.61 -6.60
CA THR A 720 -6.59 -26.54 -6.31
C THR A 720 -6.40 -27.53 -7.47
N ASN A 721 -5.14 -27.81 -7.82
CA ASN A 721 -4.79 -28.88 -8.75
C ASN A 721 -5.33 -30.22 -8.26
N LYS A 722 -5.96 -31.00 -9.15
CA LYS A 722 -6.65 -32.25 -8.76
C LYS A 722 -5.73 -33.33 -8.18
N GLN A 723 -4.46 -33.33 -8.55
CA GLN A 723 -3.48 -34.23 -7.95
C GLN A 723 -3.08 -33.78 -6.55
N VAL A 724 -2.97 -32.47 -6.31
CA VAL A 724 -2.80 -31.93 -4.94
C VAL A 724 -4.00 -32.28 -4.07
N SER A 725 -5.23 -32.12 -4.59
CA SER A 725 -6.45 -32.54 -3.88
C SER A 725 -6.46 -34.05 -3.60
N ALA A 726 -6.04 -34.88 -4.55
CA ALA A 726 -5.96 -36.33 -4.36
C ALA A 726 -4.94 -36.71 -3.28
N SER A 727 -3.74 -36.12 -3.28
CA SER A 727 -2.75 -36.31 -2.23
C SER A 727 -3.25 -35.87 -0.86
N ALA A 728 -3.89 -34.69 -0.77
CA ALA A 728 -4.49 -34.20 0.48
C ALA A 728 -5.61 -35.14 0.99
N LEU A 729 -6.43 -35.69 0.10
CA LEU A 729 -7.43 -36.69 0.47
C LEU A 729 -6.79 -38.00 0.96
N GLY A 730 -5.68 -38.41 0.34
CA GLY A 730 -4.87 -39.53 0.82
C GLY A 730 -4.38 -39.32 2.25
N GLN A 731 -3.86 -38.12 2.55
CA GLN A 731 -3.47 -37.74 3.90
C GLN A 731 -4.64 -37.80 4.89
N LEU A 732 -5.81 -37.27 4.52
CA LEU A 732 -7.03 -37.36 5.34
C LEU A 732 -7.48 -38.81 5.61
N ALA A 733 -7.22 -39.74 4.69
CA ALA A 733 -7.54 -41.15 4.89
C ALA A 733 -6.61 -41.79 5.95
N GLU A 734 -5.37 -41.33 6.07
CA GLU A 734 -4.41 -41.84 7.07
C GLU A 734 -4.76 -41.44 8.51
N PHE A 735 -5.55 -40.39 8.72
CA PHE A 735 -6.14 -40.07 10.03
C PHE A 735 -7.10 -41.14 10.56
N LYS A 736 -7.42 -42.17 9.76
CA LYS A 736 -8.13 -43.36 10.23
C LYS A 736 -7.21 -44.46 10.76
N LEU A 737 -5.92 -44.40 10.42
CA LEU A 737 -4.93 -45.39 10.80
C LEU A 737 -4.26 -44.99 12.13
N LYS A 738 -3.97 -45.98 12.97
CA LYS A 738 -3.45 -45.77 14.33
C LYS A 738 -2.08 -45.09 14.28
N THR A 739 -1.97 -43.89 14.86
CA THR A 739 -0.68 -43.40 15.35
C THR A 739 -0.28 -44.25 16.55
N ASN A 740 0.99 -44.69 16.62
CA ASN A 740 1.46 -45.49 17.75
C ASN A 740 1.59 -44.59 18.99
N ILE A 741 0.58 -44.63 19.88
CA ILE A 741 0.43 -43.77 21.06
C ILE A 741 0.77 -44.48 22.37
N GLU A 742 1.47 -45.61 22.31
CA GLU A 742 1.85 -46.40 23.49
C GLU A 742 2.76 -45.61 24.45
N GLU A 743 3.48 -44.62 23.92
CA GLU A 743 4.38 -43.72 24.66
C GLU A 743 3.67 -42.59 25.43
N LEU A 744 2.37 -42.36 25.20
CA LEU A 744 1.61 -41.34 25.92
C LEU A 744 1.17 -41.82 27.31
N SER A 745 1.07 -40.88 28.26
CA SER A 745 0.48 -41.14 29.57
C SER A 745 -1.00 -41.56 29.45
N GLU A 746 -1.56 -42.22 30.47
CA GLU A 746 -2.95 -42.67 30.42
C GLU A 746 -3.95 -41.51 30.22
N SER A 747 -3.75 -40.39 30.90
CA SER A 747 -4.57 -39.19 30.72
C SER A 747 -4.45 -38.61 29.32
N ASP A 748 -3.23 -38.56 28.76
CA ASP A 748 -3.01 -38.02 27.43
C ASP A 748 -3.59 -38.92 26.34
N ARG A 749 -3.59 -40.25 26.56
CA ARG A 749 -4.25 -41.21 25.67
C ARG A 749 -5.75 -40.96 25.59
N ILE A 750 -6.41 -40.61 26.70
CA ILE A 750 -7.84 -40.27 26.70
C ILE A 750 -8.09 -38.98 25.91
N ILE A 751 -7.32 -37.91 26.19
CA ILE A 751 -7.43 -36.63 25.48
C ILE A 751 -7.24 -36.84 23.96
N TYR A 752 -6.24 -37.62 23.59
CA TYR A 752 -5.97 -37.93 22.19
C TYR A 752 -7.09 -38.75 21.54
N ALA A 753 -7.64 -39.74 22.26
CA ALA A 753 -8.76 -40.54 21.76
C ALA A 753 -10.00 -39.68 21.48
N ASP A 754 -10.35 -38.77 22.39
CA ASP A 754 -11.46 -37.83 22.23
C ASP A 754 -11.21 -36.88 21.05
N HIS A 755 -9.98 -36.37 20.93
CA HIS A 755 -9.57 -35.54 19.80
C HIS A 755 -9.72 -36.26 18.45
N ARG A 756 -9.27 -37.52 18.36
CA ARG A 756 -9.37 -38.30 17.13
C ARG A 756 -10.81 -38.69 16.80
N LEU A 757 -11.66 -38.90 17.80
CA LEU A 757 -13.10 -39.06 17.60
C LEU A 757 -13.72 -37.79 17.01
N TYR A 758 -13.34 -36.61 17.52
CA TYR A 758 -13.78 -35.32 16.99
C TYR A 758 -13.39 -35.14 15.51
N LEU A 759 -12.12 -35.36 15.14
CA LEU A 759 -11.68 -35.26 13.75
C LEU A 759 -12.36 -36.32 12.84
N SER A 760 -12.57 -37.53 13.35
CA SER A 760 -13.26 -38.59 12.62
C SER A 760 -14.71 -38.23 12.29
N ASN A 761 -15.43 -37.59 13.21
CA ASN A 761 -16.77 -37.07 12.96
C ASN A 761 -16.77 -35.98 11.89
N TRP A 762 -15.80 -35.06 11.91
CA TRP A 762 -15.65 -34.06 10.85
C TRP A 762 -15.38 -34.69 9.48
N LEU A 763 -14.52 -35.72 9.42
CA LEU A 763 -14.26 -36.45 8.18
C LEU A 763 -15.51 -37.19 7.68
N ALA A 764 -16.33 -37.74 8.58
CA ALA A 764 -17.59 -38.38 8.22
C ALA A 764 -18.62 -37.37 7.68
N ASN A 765 -18.79 -36.23 8.34
CA ASN A 765 -19.65 -35.14 7.87
C ASN A 765 -19.19 -34.64 6.50
N TYR A 766 -17.88 -34.51 6.30
CA TYR A 766 -17.32 -34.15 5.00
C TYR A 766 -17.67 -35.13 3.89
N LYS A 767 -17.65 -36.44 4.16
CA LYS A 767 -18.07 -37.45 3.18
C LYS A 767 -19.56 -37.35 2.80
N ASN A 768 -20.40 -36.86 3.70
CA ASN A 768 -21.84 -36.71 3.48
C ASN A 768 -22.17 -35.40 2.75
N GLU A 769 -21.58 -34.28 3.17
CA GLU A 769 -21.91 -32.93 2.71
C GLU A 769 -20.96 -32.40 1.62
N GLY A 770 -19.78 -33.01 1.46
CA GLY A 770 -18.77 -32.60 0.49
C GLY A 770 -18.34 -31.14 0.68
N SER A 771 -18.28 -30.40 -0.43
CA SER A 771 -17.86 -29.00 -0.45
C SER A 771 -18.87 -28.02 0.18
N SER A 772 -20.07 -28.49 0.57
CA SER A 772 -21.08 -27.66 1.25
C SER A 772 -20.89 -27.59 2.77
N LEU A 773 -20.04 -28.45 3.33
CA LEU A 773 -19.74 -28.48 4.76
C LEU A 773 -19.10 -27.16 5.23
N THR A 774 -19.72 -26.52 6.22
CA THR A 774 -19.13 -25.37 6.89
C THR A 774 -18.10 -25.83 7.92
N LEU A 775 -16.83 -25.53 7.66
CA LEU A 775 -15.73 -25.89 8.55
C LEU A 775 -15.69 -24.97 9.79
N PRO A 776 -15.18 -25.48 10.93
CA PRO A 776 -14.99 -24.63 12.10
C PRO A 776 -13.97 -23.54 11.82
N THR A 777 -14.16 -22.38 12.43
CA THR A 777 -13.21 -21.26 12.31
C THR A 777 -11.97 -21.58 13.15
N ILE A 778 -10.83 -21.70 12.48
CA ILE A 778 -9.51 -21.80 13.12
C ILE A 778 -9.09 -20.39 13.57
N MET A 779 -8.46 -20.29 14.74
CA MET A 779 -8.00 -19.01 15.28
C MET A 779 -7.13 -18.26 14.27
N GLN A 780 -7.33 -16.94 14.19
CA GLN A 780 -6.58 -16.06 13.29
C GLN A 780 -5.74 -15.10 14.11
N MET A 781 -4.58 -14.73 13.56
CA MET A 781 -3.75 -13.70 14.18
C MET A 781 -4.50 -12.35 14.18
N PRO A 782 -4.21 -11.46 15.14
CA PRO A 782 -4.58 -10.06 15.04
C PRO A 782 -4.13 -9.49 13.68
N PRO A 783 -4.98 -8.71 12.98
CA PRO A 783 -4.64 -8.22 11.65
C PRO A 783 -3.44 -7.27 11.66
N GLY A 784 -2.67 -7.23 10.56
CA GLY A 784 -1.96 -6.02 10.11
C GLY A 784 -0.44 -6.13 9.87
N SER A 785 -0.04 -5.62 8.70
CA SER A 785 1.25 -4.99 8.31
C SER A 785 2.09 -4.41 9.45
N PRO A 786 3.43 -4.42 9.46
CA PRO A 786 4.21 -3.46 10.23
C PRO A 786 4.16 -2.05 9.63
N ILE A 787 4.03 -1.84 8.31
CA ILE A 787 3.68 -0.55 7.59
C ILE A 787 3.28 -0.77 6.10
N GLY A 788 2.15 -0.24 5.58
CA GLY A 788 2.08 0.06 4.12
C GLY A 788 1.90 -1.08 3.10
N CYS A 789 1.27 -2.22 3.40
CA CYS A 789 1.03 -3.24 2.36
C CYS A 789 -0.43 -3.24 1.87
N HIS A 790 -0.65 -2.99 0.58
CA HIS A 790 -1.83 -3.45 -0.17
C HIS A 790 -1.49 -4.55 -1.16
#